data_AF-A0A3A9BFS1-F1
#
_entry.id   AF-A0A3A9BFS1-F1
#
_cell.length_a   1.000
_cell.length_b   1.000
_cell.length_c   1.000
_cell.angle_alpha   90.00
_cell.angle_beta   90.00
_cell.angle_gamma   90.00
#
_symmetry.space_group_name_H-M   'P 1'
#
loop_
_entity.id
_entity.type
_entity.pdbx_description
1 polymer ?
#
loop_
_entity_poly.entity_id
_entity_poly.type
_entity_poly.pdbx_seq_one_letter_code
_entity_poly.pdbx_strand_id
1 'polypeptide(L)'
;MPFSEKEAVEKLRKLDRLFEEYKDYEYLSADGQTTLLGNGYKLLKEAGDVWNKPFEERFVLENYPLSQVFERFYREEIGDYRVFVELDCLLAFGGMASYQAAKVFYQAVFGCMPIKPEELGLNHRGRVDQVRQVYRNQFRDQKALFETGLRVVSAMTQVINKENKIVRYPYTGWNGTVSESTRWISSMPFFSPYMDGIRYWETDQEFVCAFETAWKLEVRCQEDRRRRRFMPSGNSPARGNSLTPIVPYWFLKAYHMGLVSEDVLYKAVMEYFAREDCLKVLCEVKKGEAVKVQNRRCLDGFFGWELTNRIYQEGEAFFGEDTWLGSLIREMYDRIVPVLVDMELRRGEAETDVSWDVRGVTYIRGISYLIRILMALGKDTLGRETYYSWYYGSRDRSKRQVLSGFLKVSYPADGETGKDLKRALKDTSIKAARLVETAMYAPQWIDVIQDYLGWAGLKSGCYYFMAHMNERFDDQKAAMIAKYTPLTPEELQDGAFDVAWFEEAYGLLGEKNFGMLYNGAKYISDGQKHARARKYADAATGKVTTEMLRQEITAKRNKDLLMSYGLVPFRKDREQDMLERYQFIQQFYKESRQFGAQRRASEAKAVQLALVNLSVRAGYRDVTRLTLNMESRLAESFGSLMEWHPVEDVEVCLQVGEDGKSGILCRKDGKMLKSVPSRLGKKPYVLEVKEAHKRLKDQYSRTRAMMENAMEDGTGFQVSEVMELLKNPVVRPILEPLVYVKEGHIGFLQRRKDALGLGTWDGRYAALKPDEEIRIAHPLDLYREGTWHEYQKYLFDHELRQPFKQVFRELYVKLAEELGQRFSRMFAGNQIQPAKTVGCLRGRRWVADYEDGLQKIYYKENIIARIYAMADWFSPSEIEAPALEWVEFSDRKTFRALTIEEVPDLIYSEVMRDVDLAVSVAHAGGVDPETSHSTIEMRRAIVEFNLPLFGIQNVELTGSHALIKGSRAVYNVHLGSGVIHQEGGAMLNILPVHSQKRGKLFLPFVDEDPKTAEIMSKIVLLAEDKKIKDPFILDQIH
;
A
#
# COMPACT_ATOMS: atom_id res chain seq x y z
N MET A 1 -50.11 -5.67 -19.32
CA MET A 1 -49.93 -4.23 -19.09
C MET A 1 -51.08 -3.74 -18.22
N PRO A 2 -50.85 -3.32 -16.97
CA PRO A 2 -51.87 -2.78 -16.08
C PRO A 2 -52.37 -1.38 -16.47
N PHE A 3 -51.68 -0.63 -17.34
CA PHE A 3 -52.09 0.71 -17.78
C PHE A 3 -51.63 1.04 -19.21
N SER A 4 -52.19 2.12 -19.75
CA SER A 4 -51.73 2.75 -20.99
C SER A 4 -50.46 3.58 -20.76
N GLU A 5 -49.67 3.79 -21.81
CA GLU A 5 -48.46 4.63 -21.72
C GLU A 5 -48.75 6.04 -21.19
N LYS A 6 -49.89 6.64 -21.55
CA LYS A 6 -50.27 7.96 -21.05
C LYS A 6 -50.39 8.00 -19.52
N GLU A 7 -50.97 6.96 -18.94
CA GLU A 7 -51.10 6.84 -17.48
C GLU A 7 -49.74 6.61 -16.82
N ALA A 8 -48.86 5.85 -17.46
CA ALA A 8 -47.50 5.63 -16.99
C ALA A 8 -46.65 6.92 -16.98
N VAL A 9 -46.72 7.69 -18.07
CA VAL A 9 -46.05 9.00 -18.19
C VAL A 9 -46.60 9.99 -17.17
N GLU A 10 -47.93 10.02 -16.96
CA GLU A 10 -48.53 10.88 -15.93
C GLU A 10 -48.04 10.53 -14.53
N LYS A 11 -47.91 9.24 -14.20
CA LYS A 11 -47.31 8.80 -12.92
C LYS A 11 -45.86 9.25 -12.79
N LEU A 12 -45.04 9.11 -13.82
CA LEU A 12 -43.65 9.62 -13.80
C LEU A 12 -43.58 11.14 -13.66
N ARG A 13 -44.50 11.89 -14.29
CA ARG A 13 -44.61 13.34 -14.14
C ARG A 13 -45.10 13.76 -12.75
N LYS A 14 -45.96 12.97 -12.10
CA LYS A 14 -46.30 13.17 -10.68
C LYS A 14 -45.09 12.98 -9.78
N LEU A 15 -44.28 11.94 -10.02
CA LEU A 15 -43.03 11.72 -9.28
C LEU A 15 -42.03 12.87 -9.51
N ASP A 16 -41.90 13.35 -10.74
CA ASP A 16 -41.06 14.50 -11.09
C ASP A 16 -41.53 15.81 -10.41
N ARG A 17 -42.85 16.02 -10.32
CA ARG A 17 -43.45 17.14 -9.59
C ARG A 17 -43.13 17.13 -8.10
N LEU A 18 -42.99 15.97 -7.47
CA LEU A 18 -42.55 15.90 -6.07
C LEU A 18 -41.13 16.48 -5.91
N PHE A 19 -40.24 16.24 -6.87
CA PHE A 19 -38.91 16.85 -6.84
C PHE A 19 -38.94 18.36 -7.05
N GLU A 20 -39.89 18.88 -7.83
CA GLU A 20 -40.09 20.32 -7.96
C GLU A 20 -40.70 20.94 -6.70
N GLU A 21 -41.70 20.28 -6.09
CA GLU A 21 -42.37 20.73 -4.87
C GLU A 21 -41.41 20.83 -3.68
N TYR A 22 -40.54 19.84 -3.53
CA TYR A 22 -39.58 19.76 -2.42
C TYR A 22 -38.16 20.17 -2.84
N LYS A 23 -37.97 20.90 -3.95
CA LYS A 23 -36.63 21.21 -4.48
C LYS A 23 -35.72 21.93 -3.47
N ASP A 24 -36.30 22.75 -2.61
CA ASP A 24 -35.62 23.55 -1.60
C ASP A 24 -35.48 22.81 -0.25
N TYR A 25 -35.89 21.53 -0.18
CA TYR A 25 -35.70 20.70 1.01
C TYR A 25 -34.21 20.38 1.20
N GLU A 26 -33.64 20.84 2.31
CA GLU A 26 -32.25 20.66 2.67
C GLU A 26 -32.06 19.41 3.53
N TYR A 27 -31.05 18.60 3.21
CA TYR A 27 -30.65 17.44 3.98
C TYR A 27 -29.14 17.24 3.96
N LEU A 28 -28.63 16.47 4.92
CA LEU A 28 -27.20 16.17 5.02
C LEU A 28 -26.91 14.82 4.35
N SER A 29 -26.13 14.83 3.26
CA SER A 29 -25.81 13.60 2.54
C SER A 29 -24.66 12.81 3.18
N ALA A 30 -24.51 11.54 2.78
CA ALA A 30 -23.51 10.60 3.32
C ALA A 30 -22.05 11.06 3.16
N ASP A 31 -21.78 11.95 2.21
CA ASP A 31 -20.49 12.63 2.01
C ASP A 31 -20.29 13.82 2.97
N GLY A 32 -21.24 14.08 3.88
CA GLY A 32 -21.19 15.17 4.85
C GLY A 32 -21.58 16.54 4.29
N GLN A 33 -22.07 16.61 3.04
CA GLN A 33 -22.47 17.85 2.40
C GLN A 33 -23.94 18.18 2.65
N THR A 34 -24.22 19.44 2.95
CA THR A 34 -25.58 19.98 2.93
C THR A 34 -26.06 20.06 1.47
N THR A 35 -27.12 19.31 1.14
CA THR A 35 -27.64 19.15 -0.21
C THR A 35 -29.12 19.52 -0.27
N LEU A 36 -29.51 20.30 -1.29
CA LEU A 36 -30.92 20.52 -1.63
C LEU A 36 -31.44 19.34 -2.46
N LEU A 37 -32.68 18.90 -2.22
CA LEU A 37 -33.31 17.80 -2.97
C LEU A 37 -33.34 18.05 -4.49
N GLY A 38 -33.56 19.30 -4.90
CA GLY A 38 -33.51 19.71 -6.31
C GLY A 38 -32.12 19.53 -6.94
N ASN A 39 -31.06 19.51 -6.12
CA ASN A 39 -29.67 19.31 -6.55
C ASN A 39 -29.25 17.83 -6.50
N GLY A 40 -29.89 16.97 -5.70
CA GLY A 40 -29.59 15.53 -5.70
C GLY A 40 -30.46 14.71 -4.75
N TYR A 41 -30.57 13.41 -5.03
CA TYR A 41 -31.19 12.41 -4.17
C TYR A 41 -30.15 11.36 -3.74
N LYS A 42 -29.46 11.64 -2.63
CA LYS A 42 -28.35 10.85 -2.09
C LYS A 42 -28.72 10.24 -0.74
N LEU A 43 -27.91 9.26 -0.30
CA LEU A 43 -28.00 8.69 1.04
C LEU A 43 -27.82 9.78 2.11
N LEU A 44 -28.56 9.66 3.21
CA LEU A 44 -28.43 10.48 4.41
C LEU A 44 -27.11 10.16 5.14
N LYS A 45 -26.55 11.15 5.84
CA LYS A 45 -25.34 10.96 6.68
C LYS A 45 -25.53 9.87 7.73
N GLU A 46 -26.73 9.79 8.30
CA GLU A 46 -27.11 8.84 9.34
C GLU A 46 -27.15 7.38 8.84
N ALA A 47 -27.19 7.16 7.52
CA ALA A 47 -27.21 5.81 6.94
C ALA A 47 -25.88 5.04 7.14
N GLY A 48 -24.79 5.77 7.42
CA GLY A 48 -23.45 5.22 7.65
C GLY A 48 -22.84 4.59 6.39
N ASP A 49 -21.86 3.70 6.58
CA ASP A 49 -21.21 2.98 5.48
C ASP A 49 -22.09 1.82 4.98
N VAL A 50 -23.07 2.16 4.14
CA VAL A 50 -23.97 1.19 3.50
C VAL A 50 -23.25 0.25 2.54
N TRP A 51 -22.03 0.57 2.08
CA TRP A 51 -21.30 -0.27 1.14
C TRP A 51 -20.76 -1.55 1.77
N ASN A 52 -20.63 -1.55 3.11
CA ASN A 52 -20.31 -2.73 3.92
C ASN A 52 -21.54 -3.58 4.31
N LYS A 53 -22.76 -3.14 3.98
CA LYS A 53 -23.99 -3.91 4.22
C LYS A 53 -24.30 -4.87 3.07
N PRO A 54 -25.08 -5.96 3.32
CA PRO A 54 -25.66 -6.81 2.27
C PRO A 54 -26.37 -5.97 1.20
N PHE A 55 -26.37 -6.42 -0.06
CA PHE A 55 -26.86 -5.63 -1.20
C PHE A 55 -28.30 -5.15 -1.03
N GLU A 56 -29.12 -5.99 -0.40
CA GLU A 56 -30.54 -5.77 -0.09
C GLU A 56 -30.74 -4.60 0.88
N GLU A 57 -29.80 -4.36 1.79
CA GLU A 57 -29.84 -3.28 2.78
C GLU A 57 -29.27 -1.95 2.24
N ARG A 58 -28.65 -1.97 1.06
CA ARG A 58 -28.04 -0.78 0.45
C ARG A 58 -29.07 0.21 -0.10
N PHE A 59 -30.22 -0.29 -0.51
CA PHE A 59 -31.23 0.47 -1.27
C PHE A 59 -32.58 0.47 -0.53
N VAL A 60 -32.60 1.14 0.62
CA VAL A 60 -33.79 1.28 1.48
C VAL A 60 -34.10 2.76 1.65
N LEU A 61 -35.35 3.18 1.44
CA LEU A 61 -35.82 4.56 1.49
C LEU A 61 -35.52 5.25 2.82
N GLU A 62 -35.49 4.53 3.94
CA GLU A 62 -35.13 5.08 5.27
C GLU A 62 -33.73 5.73 5.27
N ASN A 63 -32.84 5.27 4.38
CA ASN A 63 -31.50 5.83 4.22
C ASN A 63 -31.47 7.06 3.31
N TYR A 64 -32.62 7.57 2.82
CA TYR A 64 -32.74 8.67 1.87
C TYR A 64 -33.70 9.77 2.37
N PRO A 65 -33.54 11.02 1.92
CA PRO A 65 -34.39 12.13 2.35
C PRO A 65 -35.86 11.93 1.93
N LEU A 66 -36.77 12.49 2.74
CA LEU A 66 -38.22 12.43 2.52
C LEU A 66 -38.76 11.00 2.29
N SER A 67 -38.21 10.02 3.01
CA SER A 67 -38.56 8.60 2.90
C SER A 67 -40.07 8.35 2.90
N GLN A 68 -40.82 9.01 3.79
CA GLN A 68 -42.27 8.91 3.89
C GLN A 68 -43.02 9.45 2.66
N VAL A 69 -42.52 10.50 2.01
CA VAL A 69 -43.14 11.10 0.81
C VAL A 69 -43.01 10.15 -0.36
N PHE A 70 -41.80 9.64 -0.60
CA PHE A 70 -41.53 8.70 -1.68
C PHE A 70 -42.18 7.33 -1.41
N GLU A 71 -42.18 6.84 -0.16
CA GLU A 71 -42.93 5.63 0.19
C GLU A 71 -44.43 5.79 -0.05
N ARG A 72 -45.03 6.93 0.34
CA ARG A 72 -46.44 7.22 0.08
C ARG A 72 -46.73 7.24 -1.42
N PHE A 73 -45.88 7.90 -2.21
CA PHE A 73 -46.02 7.89 -3.66
C PHE A 73 -46.01 6.47 -4.22
N TYR A 74 -45.07 5.62 -3.76
CA TYR A 74 -45.06 4.23 -4.19
C TYR A 74 -46.36 3.52 -3.82
N ARG A 75 -46.83 3.62 -2.58
CA ARG A 75 -48.04 2.92 -2.11
C ARG A 75 -49.33 3.40 -2.80
N GLU A 76 -49.49 4.71 -3.01
CA GLU A 76 -50.72 5.32 -3.52
C GLU A 76 -50.77 5.37 -5.06
N GLU A 77 -49.65 5.69 -5.71
CA GLU A 77 -49.61 5.88 -7.16
C GLU A 77 -49.10 4.63 -7.90
N ILE A 78 -48.25 3.80 -7.29
CA ILE A 78 -47.70 2.60 -7.94
C ILE A 78 -48.43 1.34 -7.45
N GLY A 79 -48.44 1.09 -6.13
CA GLY A 79 -49.20 0.06 -5.42
C GLY A 79 -48.80 -1.40 -5.68
N ASP A 80 -48.32 -1.72 -6.88
CA ASP A 80 -48.00 -3.07 -7.35
C ASP A 80 -46.63 -3.04 -8.05
N TYR A 81 -45.76 -4.01 -7.75
CA TYR A 81 -44.42 -4.04 -8.31
C TYR A 81 -44.40 -4.26 -9.83
N ARG A 82 -45.40 -4.94 -10.41
CA ARG A 82 -45.52 -5.10 -11.86
C ARG A 82 -45.79 -3.75 -12.54
N VAL A 83 -46.54 -2.87 -11.88
CA VAL A 83 -46.74 -1.47 -12.31
C VAL A 83 -45.39 -0.76 -12.32
N PHE A 84 -44.62 -0.89 -11.23
CA PHE A 84 -43.27 -0.32 -11.17
C PHE A 84 -42.36 -0.81 -12.30
N VAL A 85 -42.37 -2.11 -12.63
CA VAL A 85 -41.54 -2.67 -13.72
C VAL A 85 -41.81 -1.98 -15.05
N GLU A 86 -43.05 -1.57 -15.35
CA GLU A 86 -43.35 -0.85 -16.59
C GLU A 86 -42.81 0.58 -16.58
N LEU A 87 -42.96 1.28 -15.44
CA LEU A 87 -42.39 2.62 -15.24
C LEU A 87 -40.86 2.58 -15.35
N ASP A 88 -40.24 1.56 -14.74
CA ASP A 88 -38.80 1.31 -14.79
C ASP A 88 -38.31 1.04 -16.22
N CYS A 89 -39.09 0.31 -17.02
CA CYS A 89 -38.79 0.07 -18.43
C CYS A 89 -38.92 1.33 -19.30
N LEU A 90 -39.90 2.20 -19.03
CA LEU A 90 -40.04 3.52 -19.66
C LEU A 90 -38.84 4.41 -19.34
N LEU A 91 -38.40 4.40 -18.08
CA LEU A 91 -37.22 5.15 -17.67
C LEU A 91 -35.94 4.58 -18.32
N ALA A 92 -35.77 3.26 -18.36
CA ALA A 92 -34.56 2.62 -18.92
C ALA A 92 -34.54 2.49 -20.47
N PHE A 93 -35.48 3.12 -21.18
CA PHE A 93 -35.63 2.97 -22.62
C PHE A 93 -34.47 3.63 -23.39
N GLY A 94 -33.61 2.80 -24.01
CA GLY A 94 -32.34 3.24 -24.59
C GLY A 94 -32.26 3.34 -26.11
N GLY A 95 -33.38 3.27 -26.85
CA GLY A 95 -33.37 3.55 -28.29
C GLY A 95 -34.45 2.85 -29.13
N MET A 96 -35.12 3.64 -29.98
CA MET A 96 -36.26 3.23 -30.81
C MET A 96 -35.93 2.14 -31.84
N ALA A 97 -34.72 2.16 -32.41
CA ALA A 97 -34.31 1.21 -33.45
C ALA A 97 -34.25 -0.24 -32.93
N SER A 98 -33.66 -0.46 -31.75
CA SER A 98 -33.59 -1.80 -31.13
C SER A 98 -34.97 -2.33 -30.74
N TYR A 99 -35.82 -1.46 -30.23
CA TYR A 99 -37.18 -1.78 -29.81
C TYR A 99 -38.06 -2.16 -30.99
N GLN A 100 -37.96 -1.42 -32.09
CA GLN A 100 -38.67 -1.74 -33.33
C GLN A 100 -38.19 -3.06 -33.93
N ALA A 101 -36.88 -3.35 -33.87
CA ALA A 101 -36.34 -4.63 -34.32
C ALA A 101 -36.88 -5.82 -33.53
N ALA A 102 -37.29 -5.62 -32.27
CA ALA A 102 -37.90 -6.65 -31.43
C ALA A 102 -39.44 -6.72 -31.51
N LYS A 103 -40.09 -6.00 -32.43
CA LYS A 103 -41.55 -5.88 -32.52
C LYS A 103 -42.28 -7.22 -32.52
N VAL A 104 -41.80 -8.21 -33.26
CA VAL A 104 -42.44 -9.54 -33.37
C VAL A 104 -42.50 -10.24 -32.00
N PHE A 105 -41.46 -10.09 -31.18
CA PHE A 105 -41.41 -10.69 -29.84
C PHE A 105 -42.39 -10.02 -28.88
N TYR A 106 -42.46 -8.68 -28.91
CA TYR A 106 -43.42 -7.94 -28.10
C TYR A 106 -44.87 -8.26 -28.48
N GLN A 107 -45.17 -8.31 -29.78
CA GLN A 107 -46.50 -8.71 -30.26
C GLN A 107 -46.85 -10.15 -29.87
N ALA A 108 -45.89 -11.06 -29.87
CA ALA A 108 -46.13 -12.45 -29.47
C ALA A 108 -46.38 -12.62 -27.97
N VAL A 109 -45.62 -11.91 -27.13
CA VAL A 109 -45.70 -12.06 -25.67
C VAL A 109 -46.80 -11.20 -25.05
N PHE A 110 -46.98 -9.97 -25.53
CA PHE A 110 -47.89 -8.98 -24.95
C PHE A 110 -49.10 -8.68 -25.84
N GLY A 111 -49.16 -9.18 -27.08
CA GLY A 111 -50.22 -8.87 -28.05
C GLY A 111 -50.08 -7.49 -28.71
N CYS A 112 -49.19 -6.63 -28.20
CA CYS A 112 -48.96 -5.27 -28.68
C CYS A 112 -47.51 -4.83 -28.44
N MET A 113 -47.16 -3.60 -28.82
CA MET A 113 -45.93 -2.94 -28.38
C MET A 113 -46.21 -2.29 -27.02
N PRO A 114 -45.54 -2.69 -25.91
CA PRO A 114 -45.81 -2.19 -24.56
C PRO A 114 -45.69 -0.67 -24.38
N ILE A 115 -44.77 -0.05 -25.12
CA ILE A 115 -44.44 1.39 -25.11
C ILE A 115 -44.50 1.93 -26.54
N LYS A 116 -44.90 3.19 -26.72
CA LYS A 116 -44.75 4.00 -27.94
C LYS A 116 -44.04 5.31 -27.55
N PRO A 117 -42.69 5.33 -27.54
CA PRO A 117 -41.91 6.36 -26.85
C PRO A 117 -42.32 7.78 -27.23
N GLU A 118 -42.98 8.45 -26.29
CA GLU A 118 -43.19 9.89 -26.27
C GLU A 118 -42.10 10.55 -25.40
N GLU A 119 -41.80 11.83 -25.63
CA GLU A 119 -40.89 12.57 -24.75
C GLU A 119 -41.49 12.66 -23.34
N LEU A 120 -40.81 12.05 -22.35
CA LEU A 120 -41.28 12.03 -20.97
C LEU A 120 -41.41 13.46 -20.39
N GLY A 121 -40.52 14.37 -20.80
CA GLY A 121 -40.53 15.77 -20.40
C GLY A 121 -40.34 15.98 -18.89
N LEU A 122 -39.44 15.20 -18.26
CA LEU A 122 -39.18 15.26 -16.82
C LEU A 122 -38.09 16.30 -16.52
N ASN A 123 -38.39 17.26 -15.63
CA ASN A 123 -37.46 18.33 -15.26
C ASN A 123 -36.34 17.83 -14.34
N HIS A 124 -36.63 16.82 -13.52
CA HIS A 124 -35.76 16.25 -12.48
C HIS A 124 -35.36 14.79 -12.79
N ARG A 125 -35.19 14.47 -14.08
CA ARG A 125 -34.96 13.11 -14.57
C ARG A 125 -33.89 12.31 -13.81
N GLY A 126 -32.75 12.93 -13.52
CA GLY A 126 -31.65 12.25 -12.80
C GLY A 126 -32.03 11.81 -11.38
N ARG A 127 -32.90 12.55 -10.70
CA ARG A 127 -33.36 12.24 -9.34
C ARG A 127 -34.46 11.18 -9.37
N VAL A 128 -35.34 11.24 -10.37
CA VAL A 128 -36.29 10.16 -10.67
C VAL A 128 -35.56 8.85 -10.90
N ASP A 129 -34.44 8.86 -11.64
CA ASP A 129 -33.59 7.67 -11.84
C ASP A 129 -32.92 7.17 -10.53
N GLN A 130 -32.59 8.07 -9.59
CA GLN A 130 -32.04 7.70 -8.29
C GLN A 130 -33.09 7.01 -7.40
N VAL A 131 -34.30 7.59 -7.26
CA VAL A 131 -35.42 6.96 -6.51
C VAL A 131 -35.83 5.63 -7.11
N ARG A 132 -35.88 5.54 -8.45
CA ARG A 132 -36.16 4.30 -9.18
C ARG A 132 -35.28 3.14 -8.72
N GLN A 133 -33.98 3.37 -8.49
CA GLN A 133 -33.08 2.31 -8.02
C GLN A 133 -33.40 1.85 -6.59
N VAL A 134 -33.87 2.74 -5.74
CA VAL A 134 -34.34 2.39 -4.39
C VAL A 134 -35.63 1.56 -4.48
N TYR A 135 -36.62 2.03 -5.24
CA TYR A 135 -37.89 1.30 -5.42
C TYR A 135 -37.71 -0.11 -6.00
N ARG A 136 -36.82 -0.27 -6.98
CA ARG A 136 -36.50 -1.57 -7.60
C ARG A 136 -36.02 -2.62 -6.60
N ASN A 137 -35.34 -2.19 -5.54
CA ASN A 137 -34.74 -3.10 -4.57
C ASN A 137 -35.63 -3.26 -3.33
N GLN A 138 -36.09 -2.16 -2.74
CA GLN A 138 -36.91 -2.21 -1.51
C GLN A 138 -38.26 -2.89 -1.72
N PHE A 139 -38.95 -2.61 -2.82
CA PHE A 139 -40.31 -3.11 -3.05
C PHE A 139 -40.35 -4.34 -3.96
N ARG A 140 -39.22 -5.01 -4.18
CA ARG A 140 -39.13 -6.14 -5.12
C ARG A 140 -40.10 -7.26 -4.74
N ASP A 141 -41.14 -7.42 -5.55
CA ASP A 141 -42.04 -8.56 -5.44
C ASP A 141 -41.48 -9.75 -6.24
N GLN A 142 -40.69 -10.57 -5.56
CA GLN A 142 -40.08 -11.76 -6.13
C GLN A 142 -41.11 -12.74 -6.68
N LYS A 143 -42.24 -12.93 -5.99
CA LYS A 143 -43.31 -13.84 -6.39
C LYS A 143 -44.02 -13.36 -7.66
N ALA A 144 -44.35 -12.07 -7.74
CA ALA A 144 -44.97 -11.51 -8.95
C ALA A 144 -44.02 -11.58 -10.16
N LEU A 145 -42.72 -11.33 -9.95
CA LEU A 145 -41.69 -11.48 -10.98
C LEU A 145 -41.58 -12.94 -11.46
N PHE A 146 -41.63 -13.89 -10.53
CA PHE A 146 -41.57 -15.32 -10.82
C PHE A 146 -42.79 -15.78 -11.64
N GLU A 147 -44.01 -15.54 -11.15
CA GLU A 147 -45.25 -15.97 -11.80
C GLU A 147 -45.41 -15.34 -13.20
N THR A 148 -45.11 -14.04 -13.33
CA THR A 148 -45.15 -13.34 -14.62
C THR A 148 -44.02 -13.81 -15.53
N GLY A 149 -42.84 -14.05 -14.96
CA GLY A 149 -41.67 -14.59 -15.65
C GLY A 149 -41.93 -15.91 -16.33
N LEU A 150 -42.57 -16.87 -15.64
CA LEU A 150 -42.93 -18.16 -16.22
C LEU A 150 -43.82 -18.01 -17.47
N ARG A 151 -44.80 -17.09 -17.42
CA ARG A 151 -45.70 -16.81 -18.55
C ARG A 151 -44.95 -16.15 -19.70
N VAL A 152 -44.11 -15.17 -19.41
CA VAL A 152 -43.28 -14.46 -20.41
C VAL A 152 -42.34 -15.44 -21.10
N VAL A 153 -41.61 -16.27 -20.35
CA VAL A 153 -40.65 -17.23 -20.90
C VAL A 153 -41.38 -18.32 -21.70
N SER A 154 -42.52 -18.82 -21.23
CA SER A 154 -43.36 -19.78 -21.99
C SER A 154 -43.85 -19.21 -23.32
N ALA A 155 -44.35 -17.97 -23.32
CA ALA A 155 -44.79 -17.29 -24.54
C ALA A 155 -43.61 -17.03 -25.49
N MET A 156 -42.49 -16.55 -24.94
CA MET A 156 -41.27 -16.29 -25.70
C MET A 156 -40.75 -17.55 -26.40
N THR A 157 -40.82 -18.70 -25.74
CA THR A 157 -40.39 -20.01 -26.28
C THR A 157 -41.07 -20.37 -27.60
N GLN A 158 -42.26 -19.83 -27.90
CA GLN A 158 -42.95 -20.09 -29.17
C GLN A 158 -42.30 -19.35 -30.35
N VAL A 159 -41.69 -18.19 -30.11
CA VAL A 159 -41.23 -17.27 -31.15
C VAL A 159 -39.72 -17.10 -31.24
N ILE A 160 -39.01 -17.29 -30.12
CA ILE A 160 -37.55 -17.18 -30.09
C ILE A 160 -36.90 -18.51 -30.49
N ASN A 161 -35.75 -18.44 -31.15
CA ASN A 161 -34.90 -19.56 -31.54
C ASN A 161 -33.43 -19.12 -31.56
N LYS A 162 -32.55 -20.00 -32.02
CA LYS A 162 -31.12 -19.72 -32.13
C LYS A 162 -30.84 -18.53 -33.07
N GLU A 163 -31.56 -18.41 -34.16
CA GLU A 163 -31.32 -17.44 -35.24
C GLU A 163 -31.77 -16.02 -34.86
N ASN A 164 -32.79 -15.87 -34.02
CA ASN A 164 -33.44 -14.59 -33.75
C ASN A 164 -33.32 -14.09 -32.30
N LYS A 165 -32.63 -14.82 -31.41
CA LYS A 165 -32.38 -14.41 -30.00
C LYS A 165 -31.56 -13.12 -29.84
N ILE A 166 -30.85 -12.70 -30.90
CA ILE A 166 -30.16 -11.41 -31.02
C ILE A 166 -30.87 -10.58 -32.08
N VAL A 167 -31.31 -9.38 -31.70
CA VAL A 167 -31.83 -8.40 -32.65
C VAL A 167 -30.69 -7.52 -33.16
N ARG A 168 -30.68 -7.27 -34.47
CA ARG A 168 -29.76 -6.33 -35.13
C ARG A 168 -30.52 -5.07 -35.51
N TYR A 169 -29.91 -3.91 -35.31
CA TYR A 169 -30.54 -2.62 -35.59
C TYR A 169 -29.49 -1.55 -35.94
N PRO A 170 -29.86 -0.53 -36.74
CA PRO A 170 -28.97 0.59 -37.01
C PRO A 170 -28.78 1.46 -35.76
N TYR A 171 -27.54 1.80 -35.44
CA TYR A 171 -27.17 2.69 -34.36
C TYR A 171 -26.35 3.86 -34.91
N THR A 172 -26.84 5.08 -34.69
CA THR A 172 -26.14 6.31 -35.04
C THR A 172 -25.32 6.77 -33.85
N GLY A 173 -24.00 6.74 -33.96
CA GLY A 173 -23.09 7.26 -32.94
C GLY A 173 -23.13 8.79 -32.85
N TRP A 174 -22.54 9.38 -31.80
CA TRP A 174 -22.53 10.84 -31.60
C TRP A 174 -21.97 11.61 -32.81
N ASN A 175 -20.99 11.02 -33.51
CA ASN A 175 -20.38 11.59 -34.70
C ASN A 175 -21.22 11.45 -35.99
N GLY A 176 -22.47 11.01 -35.89
CA GLY A 176 -23.38 10.79 -37.03
C GLY A 176 -23.10 9.51 -37.83
N THR A 177 -22.11 8.70 -37.44
CA THR A 177 -21.81 7.43 -38.13
C THR A 177 -22.87 6.40 -37.80
N VAL A 178 -23.52 5.85 -38.83
CA VAL A 178 -24.45 4.73 -38.68
C VAL A 178 -23.67 3.42 -38.72
N SER A 179 -23.81 2.61 -37.68
CA SER A 179 -23.23 1.28 -37.55
C SER A 179 -24.32 0.25 -37.25
N GLU A 180 -24.11 -1.01 -37.62
CA GLU A 180 -24.99 -2.09 -37.16
C GLU A 180 -24.65 -2.41 -35.70
N SER A 181 -25.65 -2.31 -34.83
CA SER A 181 -25.55 -2.70 -33.43
C SER A 181 -26.47 -3.90 -33.14
N THR A 182 -26.21 -4.58 -32.03
CA THR A 182 -26.92 -5.80 -31.66
C THR A 182 -27.35 -5.76 -30.20
N ARG A 183 -28.50 -6.36 -29.90
CA ARG A 183 -29.02 -6.48 -28.53
C ARG A 183 -29.71 -7.82 -28.31
N TRP A 184 -29.59 -8.35 -27.10
CA TRP A 184 -30.21 -9.61 -26.71
C TRP A 184 -31.67 -9.43 -26.39
N ILE A 185 -32.54 -10.35 -26.84
CA ILE A 185 -33.97 -10.33 -26.48
C ILE A 185 -34.16 -10.35 -24.95
N SER A 186 -33.39 -11.16 -24.22
CA SER A 186 -33.42 -11.20 -22.75
C SER A 186 -32.96 -9.91 -22.07
N SER A 187 -32.29 -9.01 -22.79
CA SER A 187 -31.86 -7.69 -22.28
C SER A 187 -32.78 -6.54 -22.70
N MET A 188 -33.81 -6.83 -23.50
CA MET A 188 -34.77 -5.83 -23.93
C MET A 188 -35.67 -5.42 -22.75
N PRO A 189 -36.15 -4.15 -22.73
CA PRO A 189 -37.13 -3.70 -21.74
C PRO A 189 -38.33 -4.66 -21.68
N PHE A 190 -38.94 -4.81 -20.51
CA PHE A 190 -39.97 -5.79 -20.14
C PHE A 190 -39.53 -7.24 -20.16
N PHE A 191 -38.72 -7.70 -21.11
CA PHE A 191 -38.23 -9.07 -21.07
C PHE A 191 -37.20 -9.28 -19.96
N SER A 192 -36.24 -8.38 -19.78
CA SER A 192 -35.18 -8.55 -18.78
C SER A 192 -35.65 -8.82 -17.35
N PRO A 193 -36.53 -8.00 -16.73
CA PRO A 193 -36.95 -8.24 -15.35
C PRO A 193 -37.75 -9.54 -15.18
N TYR A 194 -38.63 -9.88 -16.14
CA TYR A 194 -39.43 -11.09 -16.06
C TYR A 194 -38.66 -12.37 -16.41
N MET A 195 -37.73 -12.31 -17.36
CA MET A 195 -36.87 -13.44 -17.70
C MET A 195 -35.86 -13.75 -16.59
N ASP A 196 -35.29 -12.74 -15.91
CA ASP A 196 -34.49 -12.97 -14.70
C ASP A 196 -35.37 -13.40 -13.50
N GLY A 197 -36.62 -12.92 -13.46
CA GLY A 197 -37.60 -13.19 -12.40
C GLY A 197 -37.92 -14.66 -12.17
N ILE A 198 -37.75 -15.53 -13.17
CA ILE A 198 -37.95 -16.98 -12.98
C ILE A 198 -36.97 -17.59 -11.97
N ARG A 199 -35.94 -16.84 -11.52
CA ARG A 199 -34.99 -17.27 -10.49
C ARG A 199 -35.58 -17.40 -9.08
N TYR A 200 -36.70 -16.73 -8.81
CA TYR A 200 -37.22 -16.52 -7.47
C TYR A 200 -38.27 -17.57 -7.05
N TRP A 201 -38.03 -18.86 -7.31
CA TRP A 201 -38.88 -19.93 -6.77
C TRP A 201 -38.65 -20.11 -5.27
N GLU A 202 -39.71 -20.42 -4.52
CA GLU A 202 -39.64 -20.68 -3.07
C GLU A 202 -39.84 -22.16 -2.76
N THR A 203 -40.58 -22.88 -3.60
CA THR A 203 -40.91 -24.30 -3.41
C THR A 203 -40.30 -25.22 -4.47
N ASP A 204 -40.23 -26.52 -4.17
CA ASP A 204 -39.78 -27.52 -5.13
C ASP A 204 -40.70 -27.65 -6.34
N GLN A 205 -42.02 -27.44 -6.17
CA GLN A 205 -42.97 -27.43 -7.28
C GLN A 205 -42.75 -26.21 -8.21
N GLU A 206 -42.50 -25.04 -7.65
CA GLU A 206 -42.14 -23.85 -8.42
C GLU A 206 -40.80 -24.02 -9.13
N PHE A 207 -39.82 -24.64 -8.47
CA PHE A 207 -38.54 -24.98 -9.09
C PHE A 207 -38.73 -25.89 -10.31
N VAL A 208 -39.57 -26.92 -10.25
CA VAL A 208 -39.88 -27.80 -11.40
C VAL A 208 -40.37 -26.97 -12.58
N CYS A 209 -41.38 -26.12 -12.36
CA CYS A 209 -41.93 -25.23 -13.38
C CYS A 209 -40.86 -24.29 -13.97
N ALA A 210 -40.02 -23.71 -13.12
CA ALA A 210 -38.95 -22.80 -13.52
C ALA A 210 -37.89 -23.51 -14.36
N PHE A 211 -37.43 -24.67 -13.91
CA PHE A 211 -36.42 -25.48 -14.57
C PHE A 211 -36.89 -25.96 -15.94
N GLU A 212 -38.10 -26.54 -16.03
CA GLU A 212 -38.65 -27.01 -17.30
C GLU A 212 -38.82 -25.87 -18.30
N THR A 213 -39.35 -24.73 -17.84
CA THR A 213 -39.58 -23.54 -18.67
C THR A 213 -38.26 -22.95 -19.19
N ALA A 214 -37.28 -22.78 -18.29
CA ALA A 214 -35.97 -22.26 -18.64
C ALA A 214 -35.21 -23.21 -19.58
N TRP A 215 -35.14 -24.50 -19.22
CA TRP A 215 -34.38 -25.49 -19.99
C TRP A 215 -34.94 -25.68 -21.39
N LYS A 216 -36.28 -25.71 -21.54
CA LYS A 216 -36.94 -25.79 -22.84
C LYS A 216 -36.57 -24.61 -23.75
N LEU A 217 -36.56 -23.39 -23.19
CA LEU A 217 -36.15 -22.21 -23.93
C LEU A 217 -34.67 -22.28 -24.33
N GLU A 218 -33.78 -22.61 -23.39
CA GLU A 218 -32.34 -22.67 -23.67
C GLU A 218 -32.00 -23.71 -24.75
N VAL A 219 -32.59 -24.91 -24.67
CA VAL A 219 -32.38 -25.98 -25.67
C VAL A 219 -32.84 -25.52 -27.06
N ARG A 220 -33.93 -24.75 -27.14
CA ARG A 220 -34.41 -24.19 -28.41
C ARG A 220 -33.48 -23.11 -28.98
N CYS A 221 -32.82 -22.36 -28.12
CA CYS A 221 -31.93 -21.27 -28.49
C CYS A 221 -30.44 -21.65 -28.53
N GLN A 222 -30.10 -22.89 -28.21
CA GLN A 222 -28.71 -23.30 -28.00
C GLN A 222 -27.85 -23.20 -29.27
N GLU A 223 -26.56 -22.99 -29.07
CA GLU A 223 -25.57 -22.96 -30.16
C GLU A 223 -25.20 -24.36 -30.66
N ASP A 224 -24.89 -24.47 -31.96
CA ASP A 224 -24.37 -25.69 -32.61
C ASP A 224 -22.85 -25.81 -32.42
N ARG A 225 -22.45 -25.91 -31.15
CA ARG A 225 -21.05 -26.12 -30.76
C ARG A 225 -20.96 -27.14 -29.65
N ARG A 226 -19.79 -27.76 -29.51
CA ARG A 226 -19.55 -28.84 -28.53
C ARG A 226 -19.52 -28.39 -27.06
N ARG A 227 -19.51 -27.08 -26.80
CA ARG A 227 -19.41 -26.51 -25.44
C ARG A 227 -20.07 -25.14 -25.36
N ARG A 228 -20.45 -24.72 -24.15
CA ARG A 228 -21.10 -23.43 -23.90
C ARG A 228 -22.37 -23.26 -24.76
N ARG A 229 -23.18 -24.31 -24.90
CA ARG A 229 -24.34 -24.31 -25.79
C ARG A 229 -25.41 -23.31 -25.38
N PHE A 230 -25.56 -23.03 -24.08
CA PHE A 230 -26.50 -22.01 -23.59
C PHE A 230 -25.89 -20.61 -23.53
N MET A 231 -24.56 -20.51 -23.54
CA MET A 231 -23.92 -19.20 -23.60
C MET A 231 -23.96 -18.68 -25.04
N PRO A 232 -24.27 -17.41 -25.24
CA PRO A 232 -24.32 -16.84 -26.57
C PRO A 232 -22.96 -16.47 -27.19
N SER A 233 -22.93 -16.12 -28.49
CA SER A 233 -21.78 -15.51 -29.19
C SER A 233 -21.98 -13.99 -29.45
N GLY A 234 -21.05 -13.11 -29.06
CA GLY A 234 -21.09 -11.66 -29.40
C GLY A 234 -20.28 -10.70 -28.48
N ASN A 235 -20.02 -9.47 -28.95
CA ASN A 235 -19.26 -8.40 -28.26
C ASN A 235 -20.19 -7.46 -27.47
N SER A 236 -20.68 -7.87 -26.28
CA SER A 236 -20.82 -7.00 -25.09
C SER A 236 -21.32 -7.84 -23.91
N PRO A 237 -20.42 -8.28 -23.01
CA PRO A 237 -20.71 -9.18 -21.91
C PRO A 237 -20.87 -8.39 -20.61
N ALA A 238 -22.08 -8.27 -20.08
CA ALA A 238 -22.24 -7.89 -18.68
C ALA A 238 -22.03 -9.09 -17.73
N ARG A 239 -22.09 -10.34 -18.24
CA ARG A 239 -21.63 -11.62 -17.65
C ARG A 239 -21.93 -12.70 -18.70
N GLY A 240 -21.05 -13.66 -18.94
CA GLY A 240 -21.26 -14.75 -19.91
C GLY A 240 -22.38 -15.73 -19.51
N ASN A 241 -23.62 -15.26 -19.44
CA ASN A 241 -24.76 -16.01 -18.91
C ASN A 241 -25.66 -16.54 -20.04
N SER A 242 -26.51 -17.51 -19.69
CA SER A 242 -27.59 -18.05 -20.55
C SER A 242 -28.67 -16.99 -20.83
N LEU A 243 -29.65 -17.29 -21.69
CA LEU A 243 -30.79 -16.39 -21.95
C LEU A 243 -31.69 -16.21 -20.71
N THR A 244 -31.72 -17.24 -19.87
CA THR A 244 -32.45 -17.35 -18.61
C THR A 244 -31.45 -17.42 -17.44
N PRO A 245 -31.88 -17.26 -16.18
CA PRO A 245 -31.01 -17.38 -15.01
C PRO A 245 -30.58 -18.82 -14.69
N ILE A 246 -30.85 -19.80 -15.57
CA ILE A 246 -30.45 -21.20 -15.35
C ILE A 246 -28.93 -21.33 -15.29
N VAL A 247 -28.47 -22.07 -14.28
CA VAL A 247 -27.06 -22.33 -13.97
C VAL A 247 -26.85 -23.83 -13.69
N PRO A 248 -25.61 -24.36 -13.70
CA PRO A 248 -25.32 -25.77 -13.42
C PRO A 248 -26.06 -26.35 -12.21
N TYR A 249 -26.14 -25.61 -11.10
CA TYR A 249 -26.84 -26.06 -9.88
C TYR A 249 -28.28 -26.52 -10.12
N TRP A 250 -29.02 -25.91 -11.05
CA TRP A 250 -30.40 -26.33 -11.33
C TRP A 250 -30.44 -27.75 -11.89
N PHE A 251 -29.46 -28.15 -12.68
CA PHE A 251 -29.36 -29.53 -13.18
C PHE A 251 -28.98 -30.52 -12.07
N LEU A 252 -28.16 -30.10 -11.10
CA LEU A 252 -27.84 -30.92 -9.93
C LEU A 252 -29.09 -31.12 -9.07
N LYS A 253 -29.85 -30.05 -8.81
CA LYS A 253 -31.13 -30.13 -8.07
C LYS A 253 -32.16 -30.97 -8.84
N ALA A 254 -32.30 -30.78 -10.16
CA ALA A 254 -33.21 -31.55 -10.99
C ALA A 254 -32.85 -33.05 -11.01
N TYR A 255 -31.57 -33.40 -11.05
CA TYR A 255 -31.10 -34.78 -10.95
C TYR A 255 -31.42 -35.38 -9.57
N HIS A 256 -31.15 -34.63 -8.49
CA HIS A 256 -31.48 -35.05 -7.13
C HIS A 256 -32.99 -35.30 -6.94
N MET A 257 -33.83 -34.52 -7.61
CA MET A 257 -35.29 -34.69 -7.62
C MET A 257 -35.80 -35.74 -8.63
N GLY A 258 -34.93 -36.38 -9.40
CA GLY A 258 -35.31 -37.39 -10.41
C GLY A 258 -35.97 -36.84 -11.68
N LEU A 259 -35.84 -35.54 -11.95
CA LEU A 259 -36.43 -34.86 -13.12
C LEU A 259 -35.61 -35.05 -14.40
N VAL A 260 -34.32 -35.34 -14.26
CA VAL A 260 -33.40 -35.56 -15.38
C VAL A 260 -32.52 -36.77 -15.14
N SER A 261 -32.08 -37.42 -16.22
CA SER A 261 -31.13 -38.53 -16.14
C SER A 261 -29.71 -38.05 -15.85
N GLU A 262 -28.86 -38.96 -15.42
CA GLU A 262 -27.42 -38.70 -15.23
C GLU A 262 -26.75 -38.18 -16.51
N ASP A 263 -27.12 -38.69 -17.69
CA ASP A 263 -26.61 -38.21 -18.98
C ASP A 263 -26.92 -36.72 -19.22
N VAL A 264 -28.08 -36.25 -18.78
CA VAL A 264 -28.46 -34.83 -18.90
C VAL A 264 -27.64 -33.98 -17.93
N LEU A 265 -27.40 -34.47 -16.71
CA LEU A 265 -26.52 -33.80 -15.75
C LEU A 265 -25.09 -33.66 -16.32
N TYR A 266 -24.55 -34.71 -16.94
CA TYR A 266 -23.24 -34.62 -17.60
C TYR A 266 -23.25 -33.67 -18.80
N LYS A 267 -24.29 -33.68 -19.63
CA LYS A 267 -24.45 -32.68 -20.70
C LYS A 267 -24.47 -31.25 -20.16
N ALA A 268 -25.09 -31.01 -19.02
CA ALA A 268 -25.10 -29.70 -18.40
C ALA A 268 -23.67 -29.22 -18.08
N VAL A 269 -22.91 -30.02 -17.35
CA VAL A 269 -21.53 -29.70 -16.93
C VAL A 269 -20.54 -29.67 -18.10
N MET A 270 -20.73 -30.54 -19.10
CA MET A 270 -19.76 -30.73 -20.18
C MET A 270 -20.05 -29.94 -21.45
N GLU A 271 -21.32 -29.62 -21.73
CA GLU A 271 -21.74 -29.01 -23.01
C GLU A 271 -22.54 -27.72 -22.84
N TYR A 272 -23.49 -27.65 -21.90
CA TYR A 272 -24.40 -26.51 -21.80
C TYR A 272 -23.69 -25.24 -21.30
N PHE A 273 -22.91 -25.38 -20.23
CA PHE A 273 -22.24 -24.27 -19.56
C PHE A 273 -20.74 -24.20 -19.88
N ALA A 274 -20.04 -23.25 -19.24
CA ALA A 274 -18.59 -23.15 -19.32
C ALA A 274 -17.94 -24.33 -18.59
N ARG A 275 -17.53 -25.34 -19.35
CA ARG A 275 -16.86 -26.56 -18.85
C ARG A 275 -15.67 -26.24 -17.93
N GLU A 276 -14.82 -25.29 -18.29
CA GLU A 276 -13.69 -24.83 -17.46
C GLU A 276 -14.14 -24.38 -16.05
N ASP A 277 -15.15 -23.51 -15.97
CA ASP A 277 -15.66 -23.02 -14.68
C ASP A 277 -16.32 -24.16 -13.87
N CYS A 278 -17.03 -25.07 -14.54
CA CYS A 278 -17.65 -26.24 -13.88
C CYS A 278 -16.59 -27.18 -13.29
N LEU A 279 -15.57 -27.55 -14.09
CA LEU A 279 -14.46 -28.39 -13.62
C LEU A 279 -13.75 -27.76 -12.43
N LYS A 280 -13.57 -26.43 -12.44
CA LYS A 280 -12.98 -25.72 -11.31
C LYS A 280 -13.81 -25.89 -10.05
N VAL A 281 -15.13 -25.68 -10.12
CA VAL A 281 -16.00 -25.88 -8.95
C VAL A 281 -15.92 -27.32 -8.42
N LEU A 282 -15.97 -28.32 -9.31
CA LEU A 282 -15.82 -29.74 -8.91
C LEU A 282 -14.49 -29.99 -8.18
N CYS A 283 -13.39 -29.44 -8.70
CA CYS A 283 -12.05 -29.59 -8.12
C CYS A 283 -11.91 -28.88 -6.76
N GLU A 284 -12.36 -27.62 -6.65
CA GLU A 284 -12.23 -26.84 -5.43
C GLU A 284 -13.11 -27.41 -4.29
N VAL A 285 -14.30 -27.93 -4.61
CA VAL A 285 -15.14 -28.64 -3.63
C VAL A 285 -14.49 -29.95 -3.19
N LYS A 286 -13.95 -30.75 -4.12
CA LYS A 286 -13.22 -31.99 -3.77
C LYS A 286 -12.00 -31.71 -2.89
N LYS A 287 -11.32 -30.58 -3.12
CA LYS A 287 -10.16 -30.14 -2.35
C LYS A 287 -10.52 -29.58 -0.97
N GLY A 288 -11.76 -29.11 -0.77
CA GLY A 288 -12.19 -28.42 0.46
C GLY A 288 -11.74 -26.96 0.51
N GLU A 289 -11.66 -26.29 -0.64
CA GLU A 289 -11.23 -24.89 -0.77
C GLU A 289 -12.18 -24.05 -1.65
N ALA A 290 -13.45 -24.47 -1.76
CA ALA A 290 -14.42 -23.82 -2.62
C ALA A 290 -14.69 -22.36 -2.21
N VAL A 291 -14.71 -22.06 -0.92
CA VAL A 291 -15.19 -20.78 -0.33
C VAL A 291 -14.08 -19.73 -0.19
N LYS A 292 -12.99 -19.85 -0.97
CA LYS A 292 -11.98 -18.79 -1.08
C LYS A 292 -12.50 -17.60 -1.89
N VAL A 293 -12.15 -16.36 -1.52
CA VAL A 293 -12.61 -15.12 -2.19
C VAL A 293 -12.39 -15.17 -3.71
N GLN A 294 -11.25 -15.68 -4.15
CA GLN A 294 -10.88 -15.83 -5.57
C GLN A 294 -11.81 -16.76 -6.38
N ASN A 295 -12.59 -17.62 -5.72
CA ASN A 295 -13.50 -18.57 -6.35
C ASN A 295 -14.92 -18.01 -6.53
N ARG A 296 -15.22 -16.85 -5.94
CA ARG A 296 -16.57 -16.25 -5.91
C ARG A 296 -17.21 -16.15 -7.29
N ARG A 297 -16.47 -15.65 -8.29
CA ARG A 297 -16.96 -15.52 -9.67
C ARG A 297 -17.41 -16.86 -10.26
N CYS A 298 -16.63 -17.92 -10.04
CA CYS A 298 -16.95 -19.25 -10.58
C CYS A 298 -18.15 -19.85 -9.85
N LEU A 299 -18.24 -19.66 -8.52
CA LEU A 299 -19.39 -20.09 -7.73
C LEU A 299 -20.67 -19.35 -8.12
N ASP A 300 -20.64 -18.03 -8.32
CA ASP A 300 -21.79 -17.26 -8.80
C ASP A 300 -22.31 -17.78 -10.16
N GLY A 301 -21.39 -18.18 -11.05
CA GLY A 301 -21.75 -18.79 -12.34
C GLY A 301 -22.29 -20.22 -12.24
N PHE A 302 -21.95 -20.96 -11.17
CA PHE A 302 -22.35 -22.35 -10.98
C PHE A 302 -23.63 -22.51 -10.16
N PHE A 303 -23.74 -21.76 -9.06
CA PHE A 303 -24.82 -21.82 -8.08
C PHE A 303 -25.82 -20.68 -8.20
N GLY A 304 -25.46 -19.59 -8.89
CA GLY A 304 -26.22 -18.35 -8.87
C GLY A 304 -25.89 -17.50 -7.64
N TRP A 305 -26.19 -16.21 -7.72
CA TRP A 305 -25.77 -15.22 -6.73
C TRP A 305 -26.29 -15.49 -5.31
N GLU A 306 -27.59 -15.79 -5.15
CA GLU A 306 -28.23 -16.00 -3.85
C GLU A 306 -27.67 -17.23 -3.12
N LEU A 307 -27.61 -18.37 -3.80
CA LEU A 307 -27.06 -19.59 -3.20
C LEU A 307 -25.56 -19.43 -2.91
N THR A 308 -24.83 -18.68 -3.73
CA THR A 308 -23.42 -18.37 -3.45
C THR A 308 -23.28 -17.50 -2.21
N ASN A 309 -24.15 -16.53 -1.95
CA ASN A 309 -24.15 -15.78 -0.68
C ASN A 309 -24.31 -16.73 0.51
N ARG A 310 -25.24 -17.67 0.43
CA ARG A 310 -25.44 -18.69 1.46
C ARG A 310 -24.22 -19.59 1.66
N ILE A 311 -23.59 -20.03 0.57
CA ILE A 311 -22.32 -20.80 0.62
C ILE A 311 -21.24 -20.04 1.39
N TYR A 312 -21.08 -18.73 1.16
CA TYR A 312 -20.08 -17.93 1.89
C TYR A 312 -20.46 -17.67 3.35
N GLN A 313 -21.74 -17.65 3.70
CA GLN A 313 -22.20 -17.55 5.08
C GLN A 313 -21.97 -18.85 5.86
N GLU A 314 -22.24 -20.01 5.24
CA GLU A 314 -22.12 -21.33 5.87
C GLU A 314 -20.68 -21.90 5.79
N GLY A 315 -19.83 -21.37 4.91
CA GLY A 315 -18.45 -21.81 4.73
C GLY A 315 -18.34 -23.18 4.04
N GLU A 316 -17.17 -23.83 4.17
CA GLU A 316 -16.91 -25.15 3.55
C GLU A 316 -17.88 -26.24 4.05
N ALA A 317 -18.50 -26.07 5.22
CA ALA A 317 -19.48 -27.00 5.79
C ALA A 317 -20.71 -27.19 4.87
N PHE A 318 -21.06 -26.19 4.05
CA PHE A 318 -22.11 -26.31 3.04
C PHE A 318 -21.88 -27.50 2.10
N PHE A 319 -20.61 -27.78 1.78
CA PHE A 319 -20.21 -28.90 0.93
C PHE A 319 -19.79 -30.14 1.73
N GLY A 320 -20.29 -30.34 2.95
CA GLY A 320 -20.04 -31.54 3.76
C GLY A 320 -20.23 -32.84 2.97
N GLU A 321 -19.49 -33.89 3.34
CA GLU A 321 -19.60 -35.21 2.68
C GLU A 321 -20.96 -35.87 2.90
N ASP A 322 -21.63 -35.49 3.98
CA ASP A 322 -22.97 -35.91 4.40
C ASP A 322 -24.10 -35.15 3.68
N THR A 323 -23.79 -34.05 2.97
CA THR A 323 -24.80 -33.32 2.19
C THR A 323 -24.99 -33.94 0.81
N TRP A 324 -26.23 -34.02 0.33
CA TRP A 324 -26.52 -34.59 -1.00
C TRP A 324 -25.74 -33.86 -2.11
N LEU A 325 -25.59 -32.54 -1.99
CA LEU A 325 -24.93 -31.70 -2.98
C LEU A 325 -23.41 -31.86 -2.94
N GLY A 326 -22.82 -31.88 -1.74
CA GLY A 326 -21.39 -32.13 -1.54
C GLY A 326 -20.99 -33.53 -2.01
N SER A 327 -21.79 -34.55 -1.69
CA SER A 327 -21.59 -35.92 -2.17
C SER A 327 -21.67 -36.02 -3.70
N LEU A 328 -22.73 -35.46 -4.30
CA LEU A 328 -22.93 -35.48 -5.76
C LEU A 328 -21.78 -34.79 -6.51
N ILE A 329 -21.33 -33.62 -6.05
CA ILE A 329 -20.21 -32.90 -6.68
C ILE A 329 -18.91 -33.72 -6.64
N ARG A 330 -18.63 -34.39 -5.52
CA ARG A 330 -17.45 -35.27 -5.40
C ARG A 330 -17.54 -36.49 -6.30
N GLU A 331 -18.72 -37.10 -6.42
CA GLU A 331 -18.96 -38.20 -7.35
C GLU A 331 -18.75 -37.76 -8.81
N MET A 332 -19.28 -36.59 -9.18
CA MET A 332 -19.06 -36.02 -10.51
C MET A 332 -17.58 -35.74 -10.77
N TYR A 333 -16.85 -35.20 -9.79
CA TYR A 333 -15.40 -35.05 -9.88
C TYR A 333 -14.73 -36.40 -10.17
N ASP A 334 -15.04 -37.44 -9.40
CA ASP A 334 -14.40 -38.76 -9.48
C ASP A 334 -14.69 -39.47 -10.81
N ARG A 335 -15.83 -39.18 -11.46
CA ARG A 335 -16.19 -39.73 -12.77
C ARG A 335 -15.66 -38.90 -13.95
N ILE A 336 -15.63 -37.57 -13.85
CA ILE A 336 -15.30 -36.68 -14.97
C ILE A 336 -13.79 -36.39 -15.03
N VAL A 337 -13.21 -35.88 -13.94
CA VAL A 337 -11.85 -35.32 -13.96
C VAL A 337 -10.80 -36.37 -14.34
N PRO A 338 -10.82 -37.61 -13.80
CA PRO A 338 -9.86 -38.64 -14.19
C PRO A 338 -9.86 -38.97 -15.67
N VAL A 339 -11.03 -38.98 -16.32
CA VAL A 339 -11.16 -39.27 -17.76
C VAL A 339 -10.55 -38.15 -18.59
N LEU A 340 -10.84 -36.88 -18.26
CA LEU A 340 -10.30 -35.73 -18.99
C LEU A 340 -8.77 -35.63 -18.86
N VAL A 341 -8.27 -35.89 -17.65
CA VAL A 341 -6.84 -35.91 -17.39
C VAL A 341 -6.18 -37.08 -18.13
N ASP A 342 -6.79 -38.27 -18.16
CA ASP A 342 -6.29 -39.41 -18.92
C ASP A 342 -6.22 -39.14 -20.43
N MET A 343 -7.23 -38.49 -21.01
CA MET A 343 -7.23 -38.07 -22.41
C MET A 343 -6.04 -37.17 -22.74
N GLU A 344 -5.78 -36.16 -21.91
CA GLU A 344 -4.68 -35.21 -22.07
C GLU A 344 -3.31 -35.83 -21.74
N LEU A 345 -3.23 -36.86 -20.90
CA LEU A 345 -1.99 -37.58 -20.63
C LEU A 345 -1.58 -38.51 -21.79
N ARG A 346 -2.54 -38.95 -22.61
CA ARG A 346 -2.31 -39.82 -23.77
C ARG A 346 -2.11 -39.05 -25.08
N ARG A 347 -2.26 -37.73 -25.08
CA ARG A 347 -2.20 -36.93 -26.31
C ARG A 347 -0.78 -36.83 -26.89
N GLY A 348 -0.72 -36.70 -28.22
CA GLY A 348 0.47 -36.27 -28.94
C GLY A 348 0.67 -34.76 -28.86
N GLU A 349 1.21 -34.13 -29.91
CA GLU A 349 1.38 -32.66 -29.92
C GLU A 349 0.08 -31.91 -30.23
N ALA A 350 -0.90 -32.57 -30.85
CA ALA A 350 -2.18 -31.97 -31.20
C ALA A 350 -3.06 -31.76 -29.96
N GLU A 351 -3.80 -30.64 -29.96
CA GLU A 351 -4.85 -30.38 -28.98
C GLU A 351 -5.97 -31.42 -29.08
N THR A 352 -6.53 -31.79 -27.94
CA THR A 352 -7.75 -32.61 -27.87
C THR A 352 -8.98 -31.70 -27.78
N ASP A 353 -10.17 -32.30 -27.87
CA ASP A 353 -11.46 -31.62 -27.68
C ASP A 353 -11.62 -30.94 -26.30
N VAL A 354 -10.75 -31.25 -25.33
CA VAL A 354 -10.84 -30.75 -23.95
C VAL A 354 -9.65 -29.88 -23.53
N SER A 355 -8.61 -29.76 -24.37
CA SER A 355 -7.37 -29.04 -24.02
C SER A 355 -7.62 -27.61 -23.55
N TRP A 356 -8.65 -26.94 -24.10
CA TRP A 356 -9.02 -25.58 -23.71
C TRP A 356 -9.70 -25.48 -22.36
N ASP A 357 -10.36 -26.54 -21.90
CA ASP A 357 -11.20 -26.54 -20.70
C ASP A 357 -10.50 -27.13 -19.47
N VAL A 358 -9.50 -28.00 -19.67
CA VAL A 358 -8.77 -28.69 -18.59
C VAL A 358 -7.96 -27.75 -17.69
N ARG A 359 -7.85 -26.46 -18.02
CA ARG A 359 -7.40 -25.44 -17.07
C ARG A 359 -8.30 -25.34 -15.84
N GLY A 360 -9.57 -25.71 -15.98
CA GLY A 360 -10.51 -25.86 -14.87
C GLY A 360 -10.17 -27.02 -13.94
N VAL A 361 -9.30 -27.95 -14.33
CA VAL A 361 -8.81 -28.97 -13.41
C VAL A 361 -7.78 -28.32 -12.48
N THR A 362 -8.21 -28.00 -11.26
CA THR A 362 -7.38 -27.32 -10.24
C THR A 362 -6.92 -28.23 -9.11
N TYR A 363 -7.30 -29.51 -9.15
CA TYR A 363 -6.91 -30.50 -8.16
C TYR A 363 -6.90 -31.90 -8.77
N ILE A 364 -5.81 -32.65 -8.56
CA ILE A 364 -5.68 -34.11 -8.74
C ILE A 364 -4.73 -34.64 -7.66
N ARG A 365 -4.88 -35.91 -7.26
CA ARG A 365 -4.07 -36.48 -6.17
C ARG A 365 -3.53 -37.88 -6.45
N GLY A 366 -2.32 -38.17 -5.97
CA GLY A 366 -1.65 -39.48 -6.02
C GLY A 366 -0.36 -39.49 -6.85
N ILE A 367 0.62 -40.28 -6.40
CA ILE A 367 1.92 -40.49 -7.09
C ILE A 367 1.72 -41.03 -8.50
N SER A 368 0.65 -41.80 -8.76
CA SER A 368 0.34 -42.32 -10.09
C SER A 368 0.16 -41.20 -11.13
N TYR A 369 -0.52 -40.10 -10.78
CA TYR A 369 -0.65 -38.94 -11.66
C TYR A 369 0.70 -38.24 -11.85
N LEU A 370 1.47 -38.05 -10.78
CA LEU A 370 2.81 -37.46 -10.87
C LEU A 370 3.67 -38.19 -11.90
N ILE A 371 3.80 -39.52 -11.77
CA ILE A 371 4.62 -40.33 -12.68
C ILE A 371 4.11 -40.23 -14.11
N ARG A 372 2.80 -40.33 -14.33
CA ARG A 372 2.21 -40.26 -15.68
C ARG A 372 2.40 -38.88 -16.32
N ILE A 373 2.26 -37.79 -15.57
CA ILE A 373 2.50 -36.42 -16.05
C ILE A 373 3.97 -36.27 -16.47
N LEU A 374 4.91 -36.71 -15.61
CA LEU A 374 6.34 -36.61 -15.90
C LEU A 374 6.77 -37.49 -17.08
N MET A 375 6.20 -38.68 -17.22
CA MET A 375 6.42 -39.54 -18.39
C MET A 375 5.84 -38.94 -19.67
N ALA A 376 4.64 -38.36 -19.61
CA ALA A 376 4.00 -37.72 -20.76
C ALA A 376 4.76 -36.47 -21.23
N LEU A 377 5.31 -35.68 -20.29
CA LEU A 377 6.23 -34.57 -20.58
C LEU A 377 7.55 -35.06 -21.21
N GLY A 378 8.06 -36.22 -20.77
CA GLY A 378 9.29 -36.79 -21.32
C GLY A 378 10.48 -35.84 -21.22
N LYS A 379 10.99 -35.37 -22.37
CA LYS A 379 12.12 -34.43 -22.47
C LYS A 379 11.69 -32.96 -22.50
N ASP A 380 10.39 -32.67 -22.55
CA ASP A 380 9.88 -31.31 -22.60
C ASP A 380 10.22 -30.54 -21.31
N THR A 381 10.44 -29.24 -21.47
CA THR A 381 10.67 -28.31 -20.36
C THR A 381 9.34 -27.91 -19.71
N LEU A 382 9.35 -27.47 -18.44
CA LEU A 382 8.13 -26.99 -17.79
C LEU A 382 7.70 -25.60 -18.32
N GLY A 383 6.39 -25.40 -18.43
CA GLY A 383 5.78 -24.14 -18.88
C GLY A 383 5.83 -23.06 -17.80
N ARG A 384 6.52 -21.94 -18.09
CA ARG A 384 6.62 -20.80 -17.15
C ARG A 384 5.31 -20.03 -17.00
N GLU A 385 4.58 -19.85 -18.10
CA GLU A 385 3.36 -19.03 -18.13
C GLU A 385 2.26 -19.56 -17.21
N THR A 386 2.16 -20.88 -17.06
CA THR A 386 1.21 -21.54 -16.15
C THR A 386 1.48 -21.23 -14.67
N TYR A 387 2.71 -20.82 -14.33
CA TYR A 387 3.05 -20.39 -12.97
C TYR A 387 2.51 -18.98 -12.67
N TYR A 388 2.50 -18.07 -13.65
CA TYR A 388 2.21 -16.62 -13.52
C TYR A 388 0.82 -16.15 -13.97
N SER A 389 0.04 -16.98 -14.65
CA SER A 389 -1.23 -16.61 -15.28
C SER A 389 -2.39 -16.41 -14.28
N TRP A 390 -2.32 -15.34 -13.48
CA TRP A 390 -3.43 -14.86 -12.64
C TRP A 390 -4.30 -13.80 -13.35
N TYR A 391 -3.73 -13.02 -14.28
CA TYR A 391 -4.45 -11.89 -14.92
C TYR A 391 -4.80 -12.11 -16.39
N TYR A 392 -4.04 -12.90 -17.13
CA TYR A 392 -4.35 -13.25 -18.51
C TYR A 392 -4.07 -14.74 -18.70
N GLY A 393 -5.13 -15.52 -18.94
CA GLY A 393 -4.99 -16.91 -19.37
C GLY A 393 -4.10 -16.92 -20.61
N SER A 394 -2.91 -17.53 -20.53
CA SER A 394 -2.14 -17.79 -21.75
C SER A 394 -3.07 -18.46 -22.75
N ARG A 395 -3.06 -18.02 -24.01
CA ARG A 395 -3.83 -18.70 -25.07
C ARG A 395 -3.12 -19.95 -25.58
N ASP A 396 -1.95 -20.29 -25.03
CA ASP A 396 -1.17 -21.47 -25.36
C ASP A 396 -1.80 -22.73 -24.72
N ARG A 397 -2.17 -23.70 -25.55
CA ARG A 397 -2.75 -25.01 -25.14
C ARG A 397 -1.89 -26.19 -25.61
N SER A 398 -0.62 -25.92 -25.92
CA SER A 398 0.37 -26.94 -26.25
C SER A 398 0.49 -28.02 -25.17
N LYS A 399 0.93 -29.21 -25.60
CA LYS A 399 1.23 -30.37 -24.73
C LYS A 399 1.90 -29.95 -23.43
N ARG A 400 2.99 -29.22 -23.60
CA ARG A 400 3.83 -28.68 -22.53
C ARG A 400 3.06 -27.87 -21.48
N GLN A 401 2.21 -26.90 -21.89
CA GLN A 401 1.54 -26.01 -20.94
C GLN A 401 0.49 -26.73 -20.10
N VAL A 402 -0.34 -27.58 -20.73
CA VAL A 402 -1.40 -28.30 -20.02
C VAL A 402 -0.81 -29.29 -19.03
N LEU A 403 0.20 -30.06 -19.44
CA LEU A 403 0.84 -31.03 -18.55
C LEU A 403 1.60 -30.34 -17.40
N SER A 404 2.20 -29.18 -17.66
CA SER A 404 2.77 -28.35 -16.59
C SER A 404 1.66 -27.86 -15.64
N GLY A 405 0.50 -27.48 -16.17
CA GLY A 405 -0.69 -27.14 -15.38
C GLY A 405 -1.11 -28.28 -14.46
N PHE A 406 -1.25 -29.50 -14.99
CA PHE A 406 -1.56 -30.69 -14.19
C PHE A 406 -0.49 -30.96 -13.13
N LEU A 407 0.79 -30.79 -13.45
CA LEU A 407 1.85 -30.94 -12.45
C LEU A 407 1.66 -29.97 -11.28
N LYS A 408 1.38 -28.70 -11.56
CA LYS A 408 1.15 -27.64 -10.56
C LYS A 408 -0.03 -27.94 -9.63
N VAL A 409 -1.06 -28.63 -10.13
CA VAL A 409 -2.28 -28.96 -9.38
C VAL A 409 -2.34 -30.41 -8.90
N SER A 410 -1.24 -31.16 -9.06
CA SER A 410 -1.10 -32.52 -8.55
C SER A 410 -0.59 -32.52 -7.11
N TYR A 411 -1.18 -33.34 -6.25
CA TYR A 411 -0.84 -33.45 -4.83
C TYR A 411 -0.52 -34.90 -4.46
N PRO A 412 0.33 -35.17 -3.47
CA PRO A 412 0.39 -36.48 -2.82
C PRO A 412 -1.00 -36.86 -2.30
N ALA A 413 -1.35 -38.15 -2.37
CA ALA A 413 -2.48 -38.68 -1.63
C ALA A 413 -2.12 -38.85 -0.15
N ASP A 414 -3.15 -38.94 0.71
CA ASP A 414 -2.97 -39.07 2.16
C ASP A 414 -2.12 -40.30 2.50
N GLY A 415 -1.01 -40.09 3.21
CA GLY A 415 -0.09 -41.14 3.64
C GLY A 415 0.94 -41.59 2.60
N GLU A 416 0.97 -41.03 1.38
CA GLU A 416 2.03 -41.34 0.40
C GLU A 416 3.40 -40.80 0.86
N THR A 417 4.43 -41.65 0.77
CA THR A 417 5.79 -41.35 1.27
C THR A 417 6.86 -41.47 0.17
N GLY A 418 8.12 -41.13 0.49
CA GLY A 418 9.25 -41.32 -0.42
C GLY A 418 9.50 -42.79 -0.78
N LYS A 419 9.07 -43.74 0.05
CA LYS A 419 9.10 -45.19 -0.26
C LYS A 419 8.13 -45.56 -1.37
N ASP A 420 6.96 -44.95 -1.39
CA ASP A 420 5.95 -45.16 -2.43
C ASP A 420 6.42 -44.54 -3.75
N LEU A 421 7.02 -43.35 -3.68
CA LEU A 421 7.66 -42.72 -4.84
C LEU A 421 8.79 -43.59 -5.41
N LYS A 422 9.63 -44.17 -4.55
CA LYS A 422 10.69 -45.12 -4.95
C LYS A 422 10.12 -46.32 -5.71
N ARG A 423 9.01 -46.88 -5.24
CA ARG A 423 8.34 -48.02 -5.90
C ARG A 423 7.80 -47.62 -7.26
N ALA A 424 7.16 -46.45 -7.36
CA ALA A 424 6.57 -45.96 -8.59
C ALA A 424 7.62 -45.57 -9.66
N LEU A 425 8.84 -45.23 -9.25
CA LEU A 425 9.94 -44.87 -10.16
C LEU A 425 10.69 -46.07 -10.76
N LYS A 426 10.51 -47.29 -10.22
CA LYS A 426 11.37 -48.47 -10.48
C LYS A 426 11.57 -48.81 -11.97
N ASP A 427 10.58 -48.52 -12.81
CA ASP A 427 10.59 -48.83 -14.25
C ASP A 427 10.42 -47.57 -15.13
N THR A 428 10.81 -46.40 -14.61
CA THR A 428 10.68 -45.11 -15.29
C THR A 428 12.02 -44.54 -15.72
N SER A 429 12.03 -43.64 -16.71
CA SER A 429 13.22 -42.89 -17.12
C SER A 429 13.43 -41.58 -16.35
N ILE A 430 12.63 -41.34 -15.30
CA ILE A 430 12.61 -40.09 -14.54
C ILE A 430 13.86 -40.01 -13.66
N LYS A 431 14.65 -38.95 -13.85
CA LYS A 431 15.89 -38.70 -13.11
C LYS A 431 15.68 -37.73 -11.95
N ALA A 432 16.59 -37.76 -10.99
CA ALA A 432 16.59 -36.84 -9.83
C ALA A 432 16.44 -35.36 -10.24
N ALA A 433 17.08 -34.91 -11.32
CA ALA A 433 16.94 -33.53 -11.81
C ALA A 433 15.49 -33.14 -12.13
N ARG A 434 14.69 -34.04 -12.72
CA ARG A 434 13.27 -33.79 -13.02
C ARG A 434 12.40 -33.77 -11.75
N LEU A 435 12.77 -34.55 -10.74
CA LEU A 435 12.13 -34.50 -9.42
C LEU A 435 12.46 -33.17 -8.71
N VAL A 436 13.69 -32.67 -8.82
CA VAL A 436 14.05 -31.35 -8.29
C VAL A 436 13.28 -30.22 -9.00
N GLU A 437 13.15 -30.29 -10.34
CA GLU A 437 12.30 -29.37 -11.10
C GLU A 437 10.84 -29.43 -10.61
N THR A 438 10.34 -30.63 -10.29
CA THR A 438 9.00 -30.84 -9.74
C THR A 438 8.86 -30.22 -8.35
N ALA A 439 9.81 -30.45 -7.44
CA ALA A 439 9.81 -29.88 -6.10
C ALA A 439 9.80 -28.34 -6.13
N MET A 440 10.51 -27.74 -7.09
CA MET A 440 10.47 -26.29 -7.33
C MET A 440 9.11 -25.83 -7.88
N TYR A 441 8.55 -26.55 -8.85
CA TYR A 441 7.36 -26.12 -9.60
C TYR A 441 6.03 -26.41 -8.88
N ALA A 442 5.98 -27.49 -8.10
CA ALA A 442 4.84 -28.00 -7.36
C ALA A 442 5.27 -28.30 -5.90
N PRO A 443 5.35 -27.27 -5.03
CA PRO A 443 5.97 -27.37 -3.69
C PRO A 443 5.34 -28.41 -2.76
N GLN A 444 4.08 -28.77 -2.99
CA GLN A 444 3.37 -29.84 -2.28
C GLN A 444 4.05 -31.21 -2.39
N TRP A 445 4.94 -31.43 -3.37
CA TRP A 445 5.71 -32.67 -3.51
C TRP A 445 7.07 -32.66 -2.80
N ILE A 446 7.50 -31.53 -2.23
CA ILE A 446 8.85 -31.38 -1.65
C ILE A 446 9.14 -32.45 -0.61
N ASP A 447 8.21 -32.69 0.32
CA ASP A 447 8.45 -33.61 1.44
C ASP A 447 8.63 -35.07 0.96
N VAL A 448 7.77 -35.52 0.03
CA VAL A 448 7.86 -36.86 -0.59
C VAL A 448 9.15 -37.03 -1.40
N ILE A 449 9.53 -36.00 -2.16
CA ILE A 449 10.75 -36.02 -2.99
C ILE A 449 12.01 -35.96 -2.11
N GLN A 450 11.99 -35.16 -1.04
CA GLN A 450 13.09 -35.06 -0.08
C GLN A 450 13.35 -36.40 0.60
N ASP A 451 12.31 -37.07 1.10
CA ASP A 451 12.39 -38.39 1.71
C ASP A 451 12.96 -39.44 0.75
N TYR A 452 12.54 -39.41 -0.53
CA TYR A 452 13.08 -40.28 -1.57
C TYR A 452 14.57 -40.03 -1.88
N LEU A 453 14.95 -38.77 -2.06
CA LEU A 453 16.32 -38.39 -2.44
C LEU A 453 17.31 -38.45 -1.27
N GLY A 454 16.82 -38.33 -0.03
CA GLY A 454 17.65 -38.26 1.18
C GLY A 454 18.41 -36.93 1.32
N TRP A 455 17.94 -35.85 0.69
CA TRP A 455 18.62 -34.54 0.69
C TRP A 455 18.07 -33.64 1.80
N ALA A 456 18.69 -33.66 2.98
CA ALA A 456 18.21 -32.91 4.15
C ALA A 456 17.95 -31.40 3.89
N GLY A 457 18.71 -30.78 2.98
CA GLY A 457 18.55 -29.37 2.62
C GLY A 457 17.58 -29.06 1.47
N LEU A 458 16.90 -30.05 0.86
CA LEU A 458 16.08 -29.83 -0.34
C LEU A 458 14.93 -28.86 -0.08
N LYS A 459 14.17 -29.06 0.99
CA LYS A 459 13.05 -28.20 1.38
C LYS A 459 13.51 -26.77 1.64
N SER A 460 14.55 -26.60 2.46
CA SER A 460 15.15 -25.30 2.77
C SER A 460 15.60 -24.59 1.48
N GLY A 461 16.34 -25.28 0.61
CA GLY A 461 16.79 -24.73 -0.66
C GLY A 461 15.66 -24.36 -1.62
N CYS A 462 14.59 -25.16 -1.69
CA CYS A 462 13.42 -24.84 -2.51
C CYS A 462 12.74 -23.56 -2.03
N TYR A 463 12.47 -23.44 -0.73
CA TYR A 463 11.86 -22.23 -0.15
C TYR A 463 12.78 -21.01 -0.24
N TYR A 464 14.10 -21.20 -0.13
CA TYR A 464 15.08 -20.14 -0.36
C TYR A 464 14.94 -19.53 -1.75
N PHE A 465 14.87 -20.36 -2.79
CA PHE A 465 14.68 -19.87 -4.15
C PHE A 465 13.30 -19.25 -4.36
N MET A 466 12.23 -19.82 -3.77
CA MET A 466 10.89 -19.23 -3.84
C MET A 466 10.88 -17.85 -3.19
N ALA A 467 11.50 -17.68 -2.01
CA ALA A 467 11.57 -16.43 -1.27
C ALA A 467 12.23 -15.29 -2.07
N HIS A 468 13.29 -15.59 -2.82
CA HIS A 468 14.06 -14.58 -3.54
C HIS A 468 13.63 -14.36 -5.00
N MET A 469 12.77 -15.22 -5.55
CA MET A 469 12.39 -15.19 -6.97
C MET A 469 10.88 -15.06 -7.26
N ASN A 470 9.98 -15.29 -6.28
CA ASN A 470 8.54 -15.24 -6.51
C ASN A 470 7.93 -13.88 -6.08
N GLU A 471 7.06 -13.30 -6.93
CA GLU A 471 6.47 -11.97 -6.71
C GLU A 471 5.28 -11.98 -5.74
N ARG A 472 4.64 -13.14 -5.54
CA ARG A 472 3.50 -13.28 -4.63
C ARG A 472 3.55 -14.64 -3.94
N PHE A 473 3.58 -14.60 -2.62
CA PHE A 473 3.40 -15.78 -1.78
C PHE A 473 1.92 -15.89 -1.44
N ASP A 474 1.36 -17.07 -1.60
CA ASP A 474 0.15 -17.41 -0.85
C ASP A 474 0.51 -17.51 0.64
N ASP A 475 -0.49 -17.38 1.52
CA ASP A 475 -0.29 -17.35 2.97
C ASP A 475 0.48 -18.57 3.49
N GLN A 476 0.26 -19.73 2.86
CA GLN A 476 0.93 -20.98 3.23
C GLN A 476 2.43 -20.93 2.93
N LYS A 477 2.85 -20.43 1.76
CA LYS A 477 4.27 -20.26 1.42
C LYS A 477 4.91 -19.18 2.27
N ALA A 478 4.22 -18.06 2.51
CA ALA A 478 4.72 -16.99 3.35
C ALA A 478 5.00 -17.51 4.78
N ALA A 479 4.05 -18.26 5.36
CA ALA A 479 4.20 -18.88 6.66
C ALA A 479 5.35 -19.91 6.71
N MET A 480 5.63 -20.61 5.62
CA MET A 480 6.77 -21.52 5.55
C MET A 480 8.10 -20.78 5.44
N ILE A 481 8.19 -19.73 4.62
CA ILE A 481 9.41 -18.91 4.45
C ILE A 481 9.78 -18.24 5.77
N ALA A 482 8.79 -17.73 6.52
CA ALA A 482 8.99 -17.10 7.83
C ALA A 482 9.65 -18.04 8.88
N LYS A 483 9.66 -19.36 8.66
CA LYS A 483 10.37 -20.31 9.54
C LYS A 483 11.88 -20.32 9.31
N TYR A 484 12.35 -19.84 8.16
CA TYR A 484 13.75 -19.93 7.75
C TYR A 484 14.50 -18.60 7.85
N THR A 485 13.80 -17.47 7.83
CA THR A 485 14.42 -16.15 7.84
C THR A 485 13.59 -15.15 8.66
N PRO A 486 14.25 -14.23 9.40
CA PRO A 486 13.57 -13.10 10.03
C PRO A 486 13.19 -12.01 9.02
N LEU A 487 13.68 -12.08 7.78
CA LEU A 487 13.35 -11.13 6.73
C LEU A 487 11.89 -11.31 6.28
N THR A 488 11.22 -10.18 6.11
CA THR A 488 9.87 -10.15 5.53
C THR A 488 9.88 -10.54 4.05
N PRO A 489 8.78 -11.06 3.50
CA PRO A 489 8.67 -11.34 2.06
C PRO A 489 8.99 -10.12 1.19
N GLU A 490 8.63 -8.92 1.63
CA GLU A 490 8.93 -7.67 0.92
C GLU A 490 10.43 -7.35 0.91
N GLU A 491 11.14 -7.52 2.03
CA GLU A 491 12.59 -7.32 2.11
C GLU A 491 13.34 -8.28 1.16
N LEU A 492 12.93 -9.55 1.13
CA LEU A 492 13.46 -10.57 0.22
C LEU A 492 13.20 -10.22 -1.25
N GLN A 493 11.98 -9.73 -1.56
CA GLN A 493 11.63 -9.29 -2.92
C GLN A 493 12.44 -8.08 -3.37
N ASP A 494 12.66 -7.13 -2.47
CA ASP A 494 13.45 -5.93 -2.72
C ASP A 494 14.93 -6.26 -2.93
N GLY A 495 15.41 -7.36 -2.34
CA GLY A 495 16.76 -7.89 -2.58
C GLY A 495 17.65 -7.87 -1.34
N ALA A 496 17.05 -7.86 -0.14
CA ALA A 496 17.74 -8.27 1.08
C ALA A 496 18.07 -9.77 0.96
N PHE A 497 19.24 -10.15 1.47
CA PHE A 497 19.76 -11.50 1.34
C PHE A 497 20.11 -12.08 2.71
N ASP A 498 19.46 -13.19 3.06
CA ASP A 498 19.79 -13.93 4.27
C ASP A 498 21.01 -14.83 4.02
N VAL A 499 22.18 -14.33 4.42
CA VAL A 499 23.45 -15.04 4.27
C VAL A 499 23.47 -16.34 5.06
N ALA A 500 22.93 -16.35 6.28
CA ALA A 500 22.97 -17.51 7.15
C ALA A 500 22.10 -18.63 6.61
N TRP A 501 20.87 -18.31 6.19
CA TRP A 501 19.97 -19.27 5.56
C TRP A 501 20.56 -19.82 4.25
N PHE A 502 21.18 -18.95 3.43
CA PHE A 502 21.85 -19.39 2.21
C PHE A 502 23.00 -20.35 2.49
N GLU A 503 23.90 -20.01 3.43
CA GLU A 503 25.07 -20.84 3.76
C GLU A 503 24.66 -22.19 4.36
N GLU A 504 23.62 -22.24 5.18
CA GLU A 504 23.05 -23.48 5.71
C GLU A 504 22.49 -24.36 4.58
N ALA A 505 21.60 -23.81 3.74
CA ALA A 505 21.00 -24.54 2.64
C ALA A 505 22.05 -25.03 1.63
N TYR A 506 23.03 -24.18 1.31
CA TYR A 506 24.14 -24.52 0.42
C TYR A 506 25.05 -25.59 1.03
N GLY A 507 25.36 -25.51 2.32
CA GLY A 507 26.17 -26.50 3.03
C GLY A 507 25.53 -27.88 3.08
N LEU A 508 24.21 -27.96 3.33
CA LEU A 508 23.46 -29.22 3.36
C LEU A 508 23.31 -29.87 1.97
N LEU A 509 23.18 -29.06 0.92
CA LEU A 509 22.97 -29.55 -0.45
C LEU A 509 24.28 -29.84 -1.19
N GLY A 510 25.33 -29.06 -0.91
CA GLY A 510 26.55 -29.00 -1.71
C GLY A 510 26.32 -28.38 -3.10
N GLU A 511 27.40 -28.05 -3.79
CA GLU A 511 27.36 -27.32 -5.07
C GLU A 511 26.51 -28.03 -6.14
N LYS A 512 26.66 -29.35 -6.25
CA LYS A 512 25.98 -30.16 -7.27
C LYS A 512 24.46 -30.11 -7.13
N ASN A 513 23.94 -30.36 -5.93
CA ASN A 513 22.49 -30.43 -5.72
C ASN A 513 21.90 -29.03 -5.69
N PHE A 514 22.57 -28.05 -5.08
CA PHE A 514 22.16 -26.65 -5.12
C PHE A 514 22.05 -26.13 -6.57
N GLY A 515 23.01 -26.50 -7.42
CA GLY A 515 22.97 -26.21 -8.86
C GLY A 515 21.76 -26.81 -9.58
N MET A 516 21.25 -27.97 -9.15
CA MET A 516 20.01 -28.55 -9.69
C MET A 516 18.78 -27.72 -9.30
N LEU A 517 18.68 -27.30 -8.02
CA LEU A 517 17.58 -26.42 -7.58
C LEU A 517 17.60 -25.11 -8.37
N TYR A 518 18.77 -24.50 -8.52
CA TYR A 518 18.94 -23.27 -9.29
C TYR A 518 18.46 -23.40 -10.74
N ASN A 519 18.79 -24.50 -11.41
CA ASN A 519 18.34 -24.78 -12.77
C ASN A 519 16.82 -24.99 -12.85
N GLY A 520 16.20 -25.54 -11.80
CA GLY A 520 14.76 -25.67 -11.67
C GLY A 520 14.05 -24.34 -11.34
N ALA A 521 14.70 -23.44 -10.60
CA ALA A 521 14.14 -22.17 -10.16
C ALA A 521 13.68 -21.25 -11.30
N LYS A 522 14.28 -21.41 -12.49
CA LYS A 522 13.89 -20.67 -13.71
C LYS A 522 12.43 -20.90 -14.12
N TYR A 523 11.76 -21.94 -13.61
CA TYR A 523 10.37 -22.24 -13.93
C TYR A 523 9.37 -21.51 -13.01
N ILE A 524 9.86 -20.94 -11.91
CA ILE A 524 9.06 -20.23 -10.89
C ILE A 524 9.48 -18.76 -10.72
N SER A 525 10.25 -18.25 -11.68
CA SER A 525 10.79 -16.88 -11.70
C SER A 525 10.49 -16.19 -13.04
N ASP A 526 10.27 -14.87 -13.01
CA ASP A 526 10.48 -14.05 -14.19
C ASP A 526 11.98 -14.10 -14.56
N GLY A 527 12.33 -13.88 -15.83
CA GLY A 527 13.71 -14.04 -16.28
C GLY A 527 14.72 -13.10 -15.59
N GLN A 528 14.29 -11.95 -15.07
CA GLN A 528 15.18 -10.97 -14.44
C GLN A 528 15.52 -11.35 -13.00
N LYS A 529 14.54 -11.84 -12.22
CA LYS A 529 14.73 -12.26 -10.82
C LYS A 529 15.59 -13.52 -10.69
N HIS A 530 15.48 -14.44 -11.66
CA HIS A 530 16.33 -15.63 -11.74
C HIS A 530 17.80 -15.25 -11.88
N ALA A 531 18.07 -14.25 -12.74
CA ALA A 531 19.42 -13.74 -12.94
C ALA A 531 19.95 -13.02 -11.68
N ARG A 532 19.10 -12.26 -10.97
CA ARG A 532 19.47 -11.58 -9.72
C ARG A 532 19.90 -12.56 -8.63
N ALA A 533 19.07 -13.54 -8.31
CA ALA A 533 19.38 -14.51 -7.26
C ALA A 533 20.62 -15.37 -7.61
N ARG A 534 20.93 -15.57 -8.90
CA ARG A 534 22.21 -16.15 -9.32
C ARG A 534 23.39 -15.27 -8.94
N LYS A 535 23.36 -13.99 -9.30
CA LYS A 535 24.44 -13.03 -9.00
C LYS A 535 24.73 -13.01 -7.50
N TYR A 536 23.69 -13.10 -6.68
CA TYR A 536 23.81 -13.07 -5.22
C TYR A 536 24.44 -14.37 -4.69
N ALA A 537 24.00 -15.53 -5.18
CA ALA A 537 24.59 -16.81 -4.81
C ALA A 537 26.05 -16.94 -5.28
N ASP A 538 26.36 -16.49 -6.50
CA ASP A 538 27.73 -16.48 -7.04
C ASP A 538 28.63 -15.54 -6.22
N ALA A 539 28.12 -14.38 -5.78
CA ALA A 539 28.82 -13.49 -4.86
C ALA A 539 29.04 -14.12 -3.49
N ALA A 540 27.98 -14.63 -2.84
CA ALA A 540 28.04 -15.23 -1.50
C ALA A 540 28.96 -16.47 -1.43
N THR A 541 29.06 -17.24 -2.52
CA THR A 541 29.96 -18.41 -2.61
C THR A 541 31.40 -18.05 -3.01
N GLY A 542 31.68 -16.79 -3.34
CA GLY A 542 33.02 -16.34 -3.77
C GLY A 542 33.41 -16.76 -5.19
N LYS A 543 32.45 -17.14 -6.05
CA LYS A 543 32.70 -17.42 -7.47
C LYS A 543 33.07 -16.18 -8.27
N VAL A 544 32.71 -15.00 -7.75
CA VAL A 544 33.09 -13.69 -8.28
C VAL A 544 33.85 -12.91 -7.22
N THR A 545 34.82 -12.09 -7.65
CA THR A 545 35.60 -11.23 -6.75
C THR A 545 35.05 -9.80 -6.75
N THR A 546 35.42 -9.03 -5.73
CA THR A 546 35.11 -7.60 -5.62
C THR A 546 35.65 -6.81 -6.81
N GLU A 547 36.80 -7.18 -7.38
CA GLU A 547 37.42 -6.51 -8.52
C GLU A 547 36.62 -6.74 -9.79
N MET A 548 36.19 -7.99 -10.05
CA MET A 548 35.36 -8.34 -11.19
C MET A 548 34.02 -7.60 -11.14
N LEU A 549 33.37 -7.59 -9.97
CA LEU A 549 32.11 -6.88 -9.77
C LEU A 549 32.29 -5.37 -9.95
N ARG A 550 33.35 -4.77 -9.41
CA ARG A 550 33.64 -3.33 -9.56
C ARG A 550 33.76 -2.93 -11.02
N GLN A 551 34.47 -3.72 -11.83
CA GLN A 551 34.61 -3.46 -13.27
C GLN A 551 33.25 -3.52 -13.97
N GLU A 552 32.45 -4.55 -13.71
CA GLU A 552 31.16 -4.72 -14.39
C GLU A 552 30.10 -3.70 -13.93
N ILE A 553 30.05 -3.37 -12.64
CA ILE A 553 29.20 -2.32 -12.08
C ILE A 553 29.56 -0.98 -12.72
N THR A 554 30.85 -0.66 -12.85
CA THR A 554 31.28 0.61 -13.45
C THR A 554 30.95 0.68 -14.94
N ALA A 555 31.17 -0.42 -15.68
CA ALA A 555 30.93 -0.47 -17.12
C ALA A 555 29.43 -0.47 -17.49
N LYS A 556 28.60 -1.23 -16.77
CA LYS A 556 27.17 -1.45 -17.11
C LYS A 556 26.19 -0.77 -16.17
N ARG A 557 26.66 -0.15 -15.09
CA ARG A 557 25.83 0.44 -14.01
C ARG A 557 24.75 -0.53 -13.49
N ASN A 558 25.10 -1.80 -13.35
CA ASN A 558 24.14 -2.87 -13.00
C ASN A 558 23.79 -2.85 -11.51
N LYS A 559 22.51 -2.57 -11.20
CA LYS A 559 22.01 -2.48 -9.83
C LYS A 559 22.08 -3.80 -9.05
N ASP A 560 21.80 -4.94 -9.69
CA ASP A 560 21.83 -6.24 -9.01
C ASP A 560 23.25 -6.59 -8.56
N LEU A 561 24.26 -6.31 -9.40
CA LEU A 561 25.66 -6.56 -9.06
C LEU A 561 26.12 -5.66 -7.92
N LEU A 562 25.63 -4.41 -7.86
CA LEU A 562 25.88 -3.52 -6.73
C LEU A 562 25.30 -4.09 -5.43
N MET A 563 24.06 -4.59 -5.48
CA MET A 563 23.41 -5.18 -4.30
C MET A 563 24.08 -6.48 -3.83
N SER A 564 24.67 -7.27 -4.73
CA SER A 564 25.43 -8.47 -4.37
C SER A 564 26.87 -8.18 -3.91
N TYR A 565 27.38 -6.97 -4.14
CA TYR A 565 28.78 -6.62 -3.87
C TYR A 565 29.19 -6.81 -2.40
N GLY A 566 28.28 -6.49 -1.48
CA GLY A 566 28.48 -6.70 -0.04
C GLY A 566 28.52 -8.17 0.40
N LEU A 567 28.01 -9.09 -0.42
CA LEU A 567 27.87 -10.51 -0.08
C LEU A 567 29.14 -11.32 -0.29
N VAL A 568 30.10 -10.82 -1.08
CA VAL A 568 31.36 -11.52 -1.36
C VAL A 568 32.09 -11.85 -0.04
N PRO A 569 32.63 -13.05 0.17
CA PRO A 569 33.42 -13.36 1.36
C PRO A 569 34.53 -12.32 1.61
N PHE A 570 34.76 -11.98 2.89
CA PHE A 570 35.78 -10.99 3.25
C PHE A 570 37.20 -11.51 2.99
N ARG A 571 38.10 -10.60 2.60
CA ARG A 571 39.56 -10.86 2.61
C ARG A 571 40.09 -11.04 4.04
N LYS A 572 41.35 -11.47 4.16
CA LYS A 572 42.02 -11.66 5.48
C LYS A 572 41.95 -10.40 6.35
N ASP A 573 42.19 -9.23 5.76
CA ASP A 573 41.96 -7.95 6.42
C ASP A 573 40.49 -7.54 6.22
N ARG A 574 39.63 -8.07 7.09
CA ARG A 574 38.19 -7.87 7.04
C ARG A 574 37.80 -6.39 7.14
N GLU A 575 38.51 -5.63 7.95
CA GLU A 575 38.14 -4.26 8.28
C GLU A 575 38.48 -3.30 7.16
N GLN A 576 39.66 -3.45 6.55
CA GLN A 576 40.04 -2.70 5.36
C GLN A 576 39.14 -3.07 4.17
N ASP A 577 38.82 -4.35 3.99
CA ASP A 577 37.96 -4.81 2.91
C ASP A 577 36.54 -4.24 3.03
N MET A 578 35.98 -4.23 4.24
CA MET A 578 34.68 -3.63 4.52
C MET A 578 34.65 -2.12 4.21
N LEU A 579 35.72 -1.41 4.57
CA LEU A 579 35.86 0.01 4.33
C LEU A 579 35.91 0.34 2.83
N GLU A 580 36.72 -0.40 2.06
CA GLU A 580 36.82 -0.24 0.60
C GLU A 580 35.48 -0.52 -0.09
N ARG A 581 34.73 -1.51 0.41
CA ARG A 581 33.41 -1.83 -0.14
C ARG A 581 32.40 -0.72 0.14
N TYR A 582 32.36 -0.24 1.39
CA TYR A 582 31.52 0.88 1.80
C TYR A 582 31.80 2.14 0.95
N GLN A 583 33.07 2.50 0.78
CA GLN A 583 33.48 3.64 -0.04
C GLN A 583 33.01 3.51 -1.49
N PHE A 584 33.14 2.32 -2.09
CA PHE A 584 32.67 2.09 -3.46
C PHE A 584 31.15 2.25 -3.60
N ILE A 585 30.37 1.72 -2.66
CA ILE A 585 28.90 1.86 -2.65
C ILE A 585 28.49 3.34 -2.50
N GLN A 586 29.15 4.09 -1.60
CA GLN A 586 28.89 5.52 -1.42
C GLN A 586 29.27 6.35 -2.65
N GLN A 587 30.37 6.00 -3.32
CA GLN A 587 30.78 6.66 -4.55
C GLN A 587 29.73 6.46 -5.66
N PHE A 588 29.19 5.24 -5.83
CA PHE A 588 28.10 4.97 -6.76
C PHE A 588 26.86 5.84 -6.47
N TYR A 589 26.51 6.00 -5.18
CA TYR A 589 25.39 6.86 -4.75
C TYR A 589 25.61 8.32 -5.11
N LYS A 590 26.82 8.84 -4.87
CA LYS A 590 27.18 10.23 -5.21
C LYS A 590 27.07 10.50 -6.70
N GLU A 591 27.53 9.56 -7.52
CA GLU A 591 27.43 9.63 -8.98
C GLU A 591 25.99 9.51 -9.50
N SER A 592 25.04 8.99 -8.70
CA SER A 592 23.63 8.91 -9.10
C SER A 592 22.97 10.29 -9.25
N ARG A 593 23.55 11.33 -8.65
CA ARG A 593 23.02 12.70 -8.67
C ARG A 593 23.01 13.34 -10.06
N GLN A 594 23.77 12.80 -11.01
CA GLN A 594 23.80 13.27 -12.39
C GLN A 594 22.60 12.81 -13.23
N PHE A 595 21.73 11.93 -12.70
CA PHE A 595 20.56 11.41 -13.40
C PHE A 595 19.24 12.03 -12.90
N GLY A 596 18.18 11.90 -13.71
CA GLY A 596 16.82 12.36 -13.36
C GLY A 596 16.23 11.68 -12.13
N ALA A 597 15.17 12.29 -11.56
CA ALA A 597 14.60 11.93 -10.26
C ALA A 597 14.23 10.45 -10.12
N GLN A 598 13.57 9.87 -11.13
CA GLN A 598 13.15 8.46 -11.12
C GLN A 598 14.35 7.49 -11.07
N ARG A 599 15.40 7.75 -11.85
CA ARG A 599 16.61 6.92 -11.87
C ARG A 599 17.40 7.06 -10.58
N ARG A 600 17.51 8.29 -10.06
CA ARG A 600 18.17 8.56 -8.77
C ARG A 600 17.48 7.83 -7.62
N ALA A 601 16.14 7.82 -7.57
CA ALA A 601 15.38 7.07 -6.56
C ALA A 601 15.64 5.56 -6.66
N SER A 602 15.63 5.01 -7.88
CA SER A 602 15.88 3.58 -8.10
C SER A 602 17.31 3.16 -7.72
N GLU A 603 18.31 4.00 -8.01
CA GLU A 603 19.71 3.74 -7.64
C GLU A 603 19.97 3.94 -6.14
N ALA A 604 19.29 4.91 -5.51
CA ALA A 604 19.31 5.09 -4.06
C ALA A 604 18.80 3.84 -3.33
N LYS A 605 17.71 3.24 -3.81
CA LYS A 605 17.18 1.98 -3.27
C LYS A 605 18.18 0.84 -3.39
N ALA A 606 18.85 0.70 -4.54
CA ALA A 606 19.89 -0.31 -4.75
C ALA A 606 21.11 -0.11 -3.83
N VAL A 607 21.52 1.14 -3.60
CA VAL A 607 22.60 1.49 -2.64
C VAL A 607 22.22 1.09 -1.22
N GLN A 608 20.99 1.42 -0.79
CA GLN A 608 20.51 1.06 0.54
C GLN A 608 20.54 -0.46 0.74
N LEU A 609 20.05 -1.24 -0.23
CA LEU A 609 20.08 -2.69 -0.19
C LEU A 609 21.49 -3.27 -0.23
N ALA A 610 22.41 -2.67 -1.00
CA ALA A 610 23.82 -3.06 -0.99
C ALA A 610 24.47 -2.88 0.39
N LEU A 611 24.13 -1.79 1.09
CA LEU A 611 24.58 -1.55 2.46
C LEU A 611 23.92 -2.51 3.46
N VAL A 612 22.64 -2.84 3.30
CA VAL A 612 21.96 -3.88 4.10
C VAL A 612 22.69 -5.21 3.96
N ASN A 613 22.92 -5.67 2.73
CA ASN A 613 23.60 -6.92 2.46
C ASN A 613 25.05 -6.92 2.99
N LEU A 614 25.77 -5.80 2.90
CA LEU A 614 27.10 -5.65 3.50
C LEU A 614 27.02 -5.73 5.04
N SER A 615 26.04 -5.08 5.67
CA SER A 615 25.88 -5.05 7.13
C SER A 615 25.57 -6.43 7.69
N VAL A 616 24.65 -7.16 7.05
CA VAL A 616 24.26 -8.53 7.41
C VAL A 616 25.47 -9.47 7.29
N ARG A 617 26.19 -9.42 6.16
CA ARG A 617 27.40 -10.22 5.96
C ARG A 617 28.49 -9.88 6.98
N ALA A 618 28.60 -8.61 7.35
CA ALA A 618 29.54 -8.13 8.35
C ALA A 618 29.09 -8.39 9.80
N GLY A 619 27.91 -8.98 10.03
CA GLY A 619 27.41 -9.30 11.38
C GLY A 619 26.96 -8.08 12.17
N TYR A 620 26.69 -6.95 11.53
CA TYR A 620 26.06 -5.80 12.17
C TYR A 620 24.55 -6.02 12.25
N ARG A 621 23.90 -5.50 13.31
CA ARG A 621 22.44 -5.56 13.46
C ARG A 621 21.70 -4.74 12.41
N ASP A 622 22.30 -3.67 11.91
CA ASP A 622 21.75 -2.81 10.87
C ASP A 622 22.84 -2.01 10.14
N VAL A 623 22.43 -1.38 9.03
CA VAL A 623 23.26 -0.55 8.16
C VAL A 623 23.86 0.65 8.87
N THR A 624 23.14 1.18 9.84
CA THR A 624 23.49 2.41 10.53
C THR A 624 24.76 2.22 11.36
N ARG A 625 24.83 1.10 12.08
CA ARG A 625 26.01 0.70 12.86
C ARG A 625 27.23 0.46 11.99
N LEU A 626 27.05 -0.26 10.88
CA LEU A 626 28.09 -0.44 9.86
C LEU A 626 28.60 0.92 9.39
N THR A 627 27.68 1.82 9.02
CA THR A 627 28.00 3.14 8.48
C THR A 627 28.86 3.93 9.46
N LEU A 628 28.45 4.03 10.73
CA LEU A 628 29.22 4.76 11.74
C LEU A 628 30.62 4.18 11.98
N ASN A 629 30.73 2.86 12.01
CA ASN A 629 32.02 2.20 12.20
C ASN A 629 32.96 2.50 11.02
N MET A 630 32.47 2.41 9.79
CA MET A 630 33.24 2.76 8.58
C MET A 630 33.66 4.23 8.58
N GLU A 631 32.74 5.14 8.93
CA GLU A 631 33.02 6.57 8.99
C GLU A 631 34.05 6.92 10.07
N SER A 632 34.06 6.20 11.20
CA SER A 632 35.07 6.40 12.25
C SER A 632 36.47 6.03 11.79
N ARG A 633 36.60 4.92 11.05
CA ARG A 633 37.88 4.53 10.45
C ARG A 633 38.35 5.50 9.36
N LEU A 634 37.42 6.08 8.59
CA LEU A 634 37.77 7.16 7.66
C LEU A 634 38.35 8.36 8.40
N ALA A 635 37.77 8.76 9.52
CA ALA A 635 38.26 9.89 10.31
C ALA A 635 39.68 9.63 10.87
N GLU A 636 39.94 8.43 11.38
CA GLU A 636 41.28 8.01 11.85
C GLU A 636 42.34 8.11 10.73
N SER A 637 41.97 7.77 9.49
CA SER A 637 42.89 7.83 8.34
C SER A 637 43.37 9.26 8.01
N PHE A 638 42.71 10.30 8.53
CA PHE A 638 43.09 11.70 8.32
C PHE A 638 43.97 12.28 9.45
N GLY A 639 44.39 11.47 10.44
CA GLY A 639 45.16 11.96 11.58
C GLY A 639 46.44 12.72 11.18
N SER A 640 47.16 12.24 10.17
CA SER A 640 48.37 12.91 9.65
C SER A 640 48.11 14.29 9.02
N LEU A 641 46.88 14.56 8.57
CA LEU A 641 46.48 15.85 7.99
C LEU A 641 46.12 16.87 9.08
N MET A 642 46.02 16.45 10.34
CA MET A 642 45.72 17.34 11.48
C MET A 642 46.95 18.00 12.09
N GLU A 643 48.15 17.57 11.68
CA GLU A 643 49.41 18.19 12.06
C GLU A 643 49.72 19.40 11.15
N TRP A 644 50.42 20.40 11.70
CA TRP A 644 50.85 21.56 10.93
C TRP A 644 51.89 21.16 9.89
N HIS A 645 51.56 21.37 8.60
CA HIS A 645 52.47 21.07 7.51
C HIS A 645 52.83 22.33 6.72
N PRO A 646 54.13 22.60 6.48
CA PRO A 646 54.56 23.75 5.69
C PRO A 646 54.23 23.54 4.21
N VAL A 647 53.67 24.56 3.57
CA VAL A 647 53.40 24.67 2.14
C VAL A 647 53.89 26.05 1.67
N GLU A 648 55.13 26.10 1.17
CA GLU A 648 55.85 27.36 0.89
C GLU A 648 56.03 28.19 2.18
N ASP A 649 55.53 29.43 2.22
CA ASP A 649 55.60 30.37 3.36
C ASP A 649 54.37 30.31 4.29
N VAL A 650 53.52 29.29 4.16
CA VAL A 650 52.29 29.11 4.96
C VAL A 650 52.21 27.69 5.49
N GLU A 651 51.87 27.51 6.75
CA GLU A 651 51.56 26.19 7.33
C GLU A 651 50.04 25.95 7.25
N VAL A 652 49.65 24.73 6.87
CA VAL A 652 48.24 24.31 6.69
C VAL A 652 48.00 23.03 7.48
N CYS A 653 46.86 22.92 8.15
CA CYS A 653 46.37 21.66 8.73
C CYS A 653 44.84 21.58 8.72
N LEU A 654 44.34 20.36 8.92
CA LEU A 654 42.94 20.05 9.18
C LEU A 654 42.66 20.13 10.69
N GLN A 655 41.55 20.74 11.08
CA GLN A 655 41.11 20.75 12.48
C GLN A 655 39.67 20.25 12.57
N VAL A 656 39.34 19.50 13.62
CA VAL A 656 37.96 19.26 14.05
C VAL A 656 37.71 20.12 15.28
N GLY A 657 36.74 21.02 15.21
CA GLY A 657 36.37 21.92 16.31
C GLY A 657 35.63 21.19 17.43
N GLU A 658 35.44 21.87 18.55
CA GLU A 658 34.65 21.37 19.69
C GLU A 658 33.17 21.12 19.34
N ASP A 659 32.67 21.71 18.26
CA ASP A 659 31.34 21.46 17.72
C ASP A 659 31.29 20.28 16.72
N GLY A 660 32.39 19.53 16.58
CA GLY A 660 32.54 18.39 15.66
C GLY A 660 32.69 18.78 14.20
N LYS A 661 32.65 20.07 13.84
CA LYS A 661 32.82 20.52 12.46
C LYS A 661 34.29 20.60 12.10
N SER A 662 34.62 20.12 10.90
CA SER A 662 35.98 20.26 10.38
C SER A 662 36.21 21.65 9.79
N GLY A 663 37.45 22.13 9.86
CA GLY A 663 37.93 23.37 9.26
C GLY A 663 39.36 23.22 8.77
N ILE A 664 39.77 24.08 7.84
CA ILE A 664 41.16 24.15 7.36
C ILE A 664 41.80 25.37 8.01
N LEU A 665 42.83 25.15 8.81
CA LEU A 665 43.60 26.22 9.43
C LEU A 665 44.81 26.56 8.58
N CYS A 666 45.16 27.84 8.54
CA CYS A 666 46.38 28.32 7.89
C CYS A 666 47.05 29.38 8.76
N ARG A 667 48.39 29.33 8.88
CA ARG A 667 49.17 30.38 9.55
C ARG A 667 50.43 30.73 8.76
N LYS A 668 50.84 31.99 8.87
CA LYS A 668 52.09 32.51 8.30
C LYS A 668 52.84 33.26 9.40
N ASP A 669 54.12 32.94 9.60
CA ASP A 669 54.97 33.54 10.63
C ASP A 669 54.30 33.54 12.02
N GLY A 670 53.60 32.44 12.35
CA GLY A 670 52.85 32.30 13.61
C GLY A 670 51.50 33.03 13.70
N LYS A 671 51.10 33.81 12.68
CA LYS A 671 49.79 34.50 12.63
C LYS A 671 48.76 33.73 11.81
N MET A 672 47.56 33.54 12.37
CA MET A 672 46.44 32.86 11.71
C MET A 672 45.89 33.68 10.53
N LEU A 673 45.63 33.00 9.42
CA LEU A 673 45.01 33.57 8.21
C LEU A 673 43.50 33.25 8.18
N LYS A 674 42.71 34.12 7.55
CA LYS A 674 41.24 33.92 7.39
C LYS A 674 40.87 32.77 6.44
N SER A 675 41.73 32.45 5.49
CA SER A 675 41.48 31.42 4.47
C SER A 675 42.78 30.98 3.81
N VAL A 676 42.78 29.79 3.23
CA VAL A 676 43.90 29.29 2.39
C VAL A 676 44.16 30.28 1.24
N PRO A 677 45.40 30.80 1.07
CA PRO A 677 45.74 31.68 -0.05
C PRO A 677 45.46 31.02 -1.41
N SER A 678 44.88 31.77 -2.34
CA SER A 678 44.45 31.27 -3.66
C SER A 678 45.57 30.59 -4.45
N ARG A 679 46.81 31.11 -4.38
CA ARG A 679 47.99 30.52 -5.04
C ARG A 679 48.36 29.11 -4.55
N LEU A 680 48.06 28.78 -3.29
CA LEU A 680 48.35 27.49 -2.68
C LEU A 680 47.24 26.47 -2.94
N GLY A 681 46.06 26.93 -3.37
CA GLY A 681 44.86 26.13 -3.46
C GLY A 681 44.90 24.91 -4.39
N LYS A 682 45.89 24.85 -5.31
CA LYS A 682 46.13 23.74 -6.26
C LYS A 682 47.34 22.86 -5.89
N LYS A 683 48.02 23.14 -4.77
CA LYS A 683 49.16 22.31 -4.32
C LYS A 683 48.64 20.93 -3.90
N PRO A 684 49.37 19.84 -4.16
CA PRO A 684 48.91 18.47 -3.87
C PRO A 684 48.42 18.28 -2.43
N TYR A 685 49.22 18.69 -1.44
CA TYR A 685 48.85 18.60 -0.02
C TYR A 685 47.59 19.40 0.33
N VAL A 686 47.43 20.61 -0.22
CA VAL A 686 46.25 21.44 0.01
C VAL A 686 44.98 20.83 -0.60
N LEU A 687 45.11 20.13 -1.73
CA LEU A 687 43.99 19.41 -2.34
C LEU A 687 43.58 18.20 -1.47
N GLU A 688 44.55 17.48 -0.93
CA GLU A 688 44.33 16.36 0.00
C GLU A 688 43.63 16.83 1.28
N VAL A 689 44.11 17.91 1.92
CA VAL A 689 43.46 18.52 3.09
C VAL A 689 42.04 18.99 2.77
N LYS A 690 41.81 19.58 1.58
CA LYS A 690 40.45 19.97 1.14
C LYS A 690 39.54 18.78 0.94
N GLU A 691 40.05 17.67 0.43
CA GLU A 691 39.28 16.44 0.26
C GLU A 691 38.92 15.83 1.61
N ALA A 692 39.89 15.74 2.53
CA ALA A 692 39.66 15.27 3.90
C ALA A 692 38.65 16.15 4.65
N HIS A 693 38.80 17.48 4.58
CA HIS A 693 37.82 18.42 5.12
C HIS A 693 36.41 18.18 4.57
N LYS A 694 36.28 17.99 3.25
CA LYS A 694 34.99 17.69 2.63
C LYS A 694 34.40 16.37 3.15
N ARG A 695 35.22 15.32 3.28
CA ARG A 695 34.77 14.02 3.80
C ARG A 695 34.30 14.11 5.26
N LEU A 696 35.08 14.77 6.13
CA LEU A 696 34.69 14.98 7.54
C LEU A 696 33.45 15.87 7.68
N LYS A 697 33.32 16.90 6.84
CA LYS A 697 32.13 17.75 6.80
C LYS A 697 30.88 16.96 6.39
N ASP A 698 31.01 16.11 5.38
CA ASP A 698 29.92 15.24 4.93
C ASP A 698 29.59 14.17 6.01
N GLN A 699 30.60 13.65 6.72
CA GLN A 699 30.44 12.73 7.86
C GLN A 699 29.66 13.37 9.01
N TYR A 700 30.02 14.61 9.40
CA TYR A 700 29.30 15.36 10.43
C TYR A 700 27.81 15.48 10.08
N SER A 701 27.51 15.91 8.84
CA SER A 701 26.13 16.08 8.36
C SER A 701 25.34 14.77 8.39
N ARG A 702 25.94 13.66 7.92
CA ARG A 702 25.32 12.32 7.95
C ARG A 702 25.08 11.84 9.38
N THR A 703 26.09 11.95 10.25
CA THR A 703 26.02 11.47 11.64
C THR A 703 24.96 12.24 12.41
N ARG A 704 24.92 13.57 12.26
CA ARG A 704 23.90 14.42 12.87
C ARG A 704 22.48 13.99 12.47
N ALA A 705 22.22 13.86 11.17
CA ALA A 705 20.92 13.42 10.66
C ALA A 705 20.57 12.01 11.13
N MET A 706 21.56 11.12 11.21
CA MET A 706 21.39 9.77 11.73
C MET A 706 20.97 9.75 13.21
N MET A 707 21.63 10.55 14.06
CA MET A 707 21.28 10.61 15.49
C MET A 707 19.91 11.24 15.72
N GLU A 708 19.52 12.22 14.90
CA GLU A 708 18.15 12.77 14.91
C GLU A 708 17.13 11.68 14.54
N ASN A 709 17.35 10.96 13.42
CA ASN A 709 16.48 9.86 13.02
C ASN A 709 16.42 8.74 14.08
N ALA A 710 17.54 8.44 14.74
CA ALA A 710 17.59 7.43 15.79
C ALA A 710 16.73 7.81 17.01
N MET A 711 16.66 9.10 17.34
CA MET A 711 15.72 9.62 18.35
C MET A 711 14.27 9.51 17.85
N GLU A 712 13.97 9.93 16.61
CA GLU A 712 12.63 9.85 16.02
C GLU A 712 12.09 8.41 15.99
N ASP A 713 12.97 7.44 15.68
CA ASP A 713 12.63 6.01 15.56
C ASP A 713 12.72 5.25 16.92
N GLY A 714 13.17 5.92 17.99
CA GLY A 714 13.37 5.28 19.30
C GLY A 714 14.42 4.15 19.28
N THR A 715 15.47 4.32 18.47
CA THR A 715 16.52 3.32 18.26
C THR A 715 17.39 3.17 19.50
N GLY A 716 17.55 1.93 19.97
CA GLY A 716 18.45 1.61 21.07
C GLY A 716 19.87 1.28 20.60
N PHE A 717 20.84 1.64 21.44
CA PHE A 717 22.28 1.50 21.25
C PHE A 717 22.88 0.74 22.41
N GLN A 718 23.78 -0.20 22.14
CA GLN A 718 24.55 -0.80 23.22
C GLN A 718 25.56 0.22 23.78
N VAL A 719 25.78 0.20 25.08
CA VAL A 719 26.72 1.12 25.74
C VAL A 719 28.14 0.94 25.19
N SER A 720 28.55 -0.30 24.92
CA SER A 720 29.83 -0.62 24.26
C SER A 720 29.97 0.01 22.86
N GLU A 721 28.87 0.04 22.10
CA GLU A 721 28.82 0.69 20.79
C GLU A 721 29.02 2.21 20.94
N VAL A 722 28.29 2.86 21.86
CA VAL A 722 28.41 4.29 22.12
C VAL A 722 29.82 4.67 22.60
N MET A 723 30.43 3.83 23.44
CA MET A 723 31.83 4.03 23.87
C MET A 723 32.81 4.04 22.70
N GLU A 724 32.60 3.21 21.68
CA GLU A 724 33.43 3.19 20.47
C GLU A 724 33.23 4.46 19.64
N LEU A 725 31.97 4.89 19.46
CA LEU A 725 31.63 6.11 18.74
C LEU A 725 32.20 7.37 19.38
N LEU A 726 32.26 7.42 20.72
CA LEU A 726 32.84 8.52 21.47
C LEU A 726 34.36 8.68 21.26
N LYS A 727 35.05 7.69 20.67
CA LYS A 727 36.46 7.85 20.28
C LYS A 727 36.64 8.71 19.04
N ASN A 728 35.61 8.82 18.19
CA ASN A 728 35.68 9.57 16.95
C ASN A 728 35.51 11.08 17.25
N PRO A 729 36.48 11.93 16.86
CA PRO A 729 36.46 13.37 17.17
C PRO A 729 35.33 14.14 16.49
N VAL A 730 34.74 13.63 15.40
CA VAL A 730 33.58 14.24 14.72
C VAL A 730 32.26 13.80 15.35
N VAL A 731 32.17 12.54 15.79
CA VAL A 731 30.93 11.95 16.32
C VAL A 731 30.73 12.30 17.79
N ARG A 732 31.82 12.34 18.58
CA ARG A 732 31.78 12.63 20.01
C ARG A 732 31.07 13.94 20.34
N PRO A 733 31.38 15.10 19.71
CA PRO A 733 30.67 16.36 19.95
C PRO A 733 29.17 16.34 19.60
N ILE A 734 28.73 15.39 18.77
CA ILE A 734 27.32 15.18 18.46
C ILE A 734 26.65 14.41 19.60
N LEU A 735 27.31 13.40 20.16
CA LEU A 735 26.72 12.49 21.15
C LEU A 735 26.68 13.05 22.57
N GLU A 736 27.74 13.74 23.02
CA GLU A 736 27.88 14.19 24.41
C GLU A 736 26.80 15.20 24.86
N PRO A 737 26.37 16.18 24.05
CA PRO A 737 25.33 17.15 24.44
C PRO A 737 23.90 16.60 24.43
N LEU A 738 23.71 15.37 23.95
CA LEU A 738 22.40 14.74 23.89
C LEU A 738 22.00 14.12 25.22
N VAL A 739 20.69 14.10 25.47
CA VAL A 739 20.08 13.42 26.62
C VAL A 739 19.73 11.98 26.20
N TYR A 740 19.99 11.01 27.06
CA TYR A 740 19.71 9.59 26.84
C TYR A 740 18.76 9.09 27.93
N VAL A 741 18.11 7.96 27.64
CA VAL A 741 17.21 7.29 28.59
C VAL A 741 17.47 5.79 28.62
N LYS A 742 17.43 5.24 29.83
CA LYS A 742 17.43 3.80 30.13
C LYS A 742 16.47 3.55 31.28
N GLU A 743 15.44 2.72 31.08
CA GLU A 743 14.53 2.30 32.17
C GLU A 743 14.04 3.48 33.05
N GLY A 744 13.60 4.58 32.43
CA GLY A 744 13.16 5.81 33.13
C GLY A 744 14.27 6.71 33.67
N HIS A 745 15.53 6.25 33.70
CA HIS A 745 16.67 7.09 34.04
C HIS A 745 17.09 7.92 32.85
N ILE A 746 16.87 9.23 32.94
CA ILE A 746 17.20 10.20 31.89
C ILE A 746 18.49 10.95 32.26
N GLY A 747 19.40 11.20 31.32
CA GLY A 747 20.60 11.98 31.61
C GLY A 747 21.57 12.12 30.44
N PHE A 748 22.60 12.95 30.64
CA PHE A 748 23.69 13.16 29.68
C PHE A 748 24.75 12.06 29.82
N LEU A 749 25.44 11.74 28.73
CA LEU A 749 26.59 10.84 28.79
C LEU A 749 27.71 11.46 29.63
N GLN A 750 28.08 10.80 30.72
CA GLN A 750 29.18 11.20 31.58
C GLN A 750 30.15 10.04 31.80
N ARG A 751 31.44 10.30 31.57
CA ARG A 751 32.51 9.35 31.87
C ARG A 751 33.06 9.62 33.26
N ARG A 752 32.98 8.64 34.16
CA ARG A 752 33.64 8.68 35.49
C ARG A 752 34.61 7.50 35.58
N LYS A 753 35.92 7.80 35.64
CA LYS A 753 37.00 6.79 35.54
C LYS A 753 36.86 5.98 34.24
N ASP A 754 36.67 4.66 34.36
CA ASP A 754 36.55 3.71 33.25
C ASP A 754 35.10 3.34 32.88
N ALA A 755 34.10 3.92 33.56
CA ALA A 755 32.69 3.64 33.31
C ALA A 755 31.99 4.82 32.61
N LEU A 756 31.16 4.50 31.62
CA LEU A 756 30.19 5.42 31.04
C LEU A 756 28.90 5.34 31.88
N GLY A 757 28.20 6.47 32.03
CA GLY A 757 26.94 6.52 32.75
C GLY A 757 26.10 7.72 32.35
N LEU A 758 24.88 7.79 32.90
CA LEU A 758 23.97 8.91 32.72
C LEU A 758 24.04 9.86 33.92
N GLY A 759 24.47 11.09 33.68
CA GLY A 759 24.39 12.18 34.65
C GLY A 759 23.08 12.97 34.47
N THR A 760 22.27 13.05 35.50
CA THR A 760 21.02 13.82 35.52
C THR A 760 21.31 15.32 35.70
N TRP A 761 20.32 16.17 35.44
CA TRP A 761 20.41 17.63 35.62
C TRP A 761 20.67 18.04 37.09
N ASP A 762 20.24 17.22 38.06
CA ASP A 762 20.41 17.44 39.51
C ASP A 762 21.70 16.82 40.08
N GLY A 763 22.58 16.29 39.22
CA GLY A 763 23.90 15.78 39.61
C GLY A 763 23.94 14.31 40.06
N ARG A 764 22.81 13.59 40.02
CA ARG A 764 22.79 12.13 40.19
C ARG A 764 23.48 11.45 39.01
N TYR A 765 24.02 10.26 39.24
CA TYR A 765 24.76 9.50 38.23
C TYR A 765 24.38 8.02 38.27
N ALA A 766 23.96 7.50 37.13
CA ALA A 766 23.67 6.08 36.93
C ALA A 766 24.75 5.45 36.04
N ALA A 767 25.56 4.55 36.61
CA ALA A 767 26.57 3.81 35.84
C ALA A 767 25.89 2.83 34.87
N LEU A 768 26.44 2.70 33.66
CA LEU A 768 25.95 1.81 32.61
C LEU A 768 26.94 0.67 32.37
N LYS A 769 26.44 -0.54 32.14
CA LYS A 769 27.24 -1.70 31.75
C LYS A 769 27.40 -1.79 30.23
N PRO A 770 28.52 -2.31 29.68
CA PRO A 770 28.78 -2.33 28.24
C PRO A 770 27.72 -3.06 27.36
N ASP A 771 27.02 -4.04 27.93
CA ASP A 771 25.99 -4.86 27.27
C ASP A 771 24.59 -4.28 27.39
N GLU A 772 24.39 -3.26 28.24
CA GLU A 772 23.10 -2.58 28.40
C GLU A 772 22.77 -1.71 27.19
N GLU A 773 21.47 -1.48 26.99
CA GLU A 773 20.94 -0.69 25.89
C GLU A 773 20.43 0.66 26.39
N ILE A 774 20.79 1.73 25.67
CA ILE A 774 20.35 3.10 25.91
C ILE A 774 19.80 3.69 24.62
N ARG A 775 18.89 4.65 24.70
CA ARG A 775 18.40 5.38 23.52
C ARG A 775 18.53 6.88 23.74
N ILE A 776 18.63 7.63 22.65
CA ILE A 776 18.52 9.09 22.71
C ILE A 776 17.10 9.40 23.19
N ALA A 777 16.99 10.21 24.25
CA ALA A 777 15.69 10.55 24.84
C ALA A 777 14.86 11.41 23.87
N HIS A 778 13.59 11.08 23.71
CA HIS A 778 12.63 11.91 23.01
C HIS A 778 11.95 12.87 24.01
N PRO A 779 11.49 14.08 23.62
CA PRO A 779 10.68 14.95 24.50
C PRO A 779 9.53 14.25 25.22
N LEU A 780 8.94 13.23 24.58
CA LEU A 780 7.88 12.41 25.17
C LEU A 780 8.33 11.73 26.48
N ASP A 781 9.59 11.31 26.57
CA ASP A 781 10.14 10.70 27.78
C ASP A 781 10.28 11.72 28.90
N LEU A 782 10.81 12.90 28.55
CA LEU A 782 10.98 14.03 29.47
C LEU A 782 9.63 14.54 29.99
N TYR A 783 8.61 14.57 29.12
CA TYR A 783 7.25 14.95 29.45
C TYR A 783 6.60 13.94 30.39
N ARG A 784 6.74 12.63 30.12
CA ARG A 784 6.20 11.57 30.98
C ARG A 784 6.82 11.54 32.37
N GLU A 785 8.12 11.79 32.48
CA GLU A 785 8.84 11.88 33.76
C GLU A 785 8.66 13.23 34.47
N GLY A 786 8.04 14.22 33.81
CA GLY A 786 7.82 15.55 34.38
C GLY A 786 9.11 16.36 34.60
N THR A 787 10.20 16.02 33.93
CA THR A 787 11.52 16.67 34.09
C THR A 787 11.91 17.58 32.92
N TRP A 788 10.98 17.84 31.99
CA TRP A 788 11.31 18.47 30.71
C TRP A 788 11.89 19.89 30.87
N HIS A 789 11.28 20.70 31.74
CA HIS A 789 11.71 22.07 32.00
C HIS A 789 13.11 22.13 32.65
N GLU A 790 13.44 21.16 33.51
CA GLU A 790 14.72 21.08 34.20
C GLU A 790 15.88 20.81 33.24
N TYR A 791 15.70 19.91 32.27
CA TYR A 791 16.70 19.70 31.22
C TYR A 791 16.81 20.90 30.28
N GLN A 792 15.71 21.59 29.95
CA GLN A 792 15.75 22.83 29.18
C GLN A 792 16.58 23.89 29.90
N LYS A 793 16.31 24.11 31.18
CA LYS A 793 17.06 25.04 32.03
C LYS A 793 18.54 24.66 32.14
N TYR A 794 18.84 23.38 32.36
CA TYR A 794 20.21 22.89 32.48
C TYR A 794 21.06 23.19 31.23
N LEU A 795 20.50 23.00 30.03
CA LEU A 795 21.18 23.32 28.77
C LEU A 795 21.52 24.82 28.66
N PHE A 796 20.63 25.70 29.13
CA PHE A 796 20.86 27.14 29.17
C PHE A 796 21.91 27.53 30.22
N ASP A 797 21.77 27.05 31.46
CA ASP A 797 22.66 27.39 32.58
C ASP A 797 24.13 26.98 32.30
N HIS A 798 24.35 25.95 31.47
CA HIS A 798 25.67 25.43 31.11
C HIS A 798 26.12 25.78 29.68
N GLU A 799 25.36 26.62 28.97
CA GLU A 799 25.61 27.00 27.57
C GLU A 799 25.82 25.79 26.61
N LEU A 800 25.15 24.67 26.88
CA LEU A 800 25.27 23.44 26.10
C LEU A 800 24.41 23.51 24.83
N ARG A 801 25.04 23.24 23.68
CA ARG A 801 24.36 23.25 22.38
C ARG A 801 24.14 21.84 21.84
N GLN A 802 22.89 21.49 21.65
CA GLN A 802 22.52 20.21 21.03
C GLN A 802 22.72 20.24 19.51
N PRO A 803 23.17 19.12 18.90
CA PRO A 803 23.42 19.08 17.46
C PRO A 803 22.14 19.27 16.63
N PHE A 804 20.97 18.94 17.16
CA PHE A 804 19.65 19.16 16.57
C PHE A 804 18.64 19.48 17.68
N LYS A 805 17.45 19.96 17.33
CA LYS A 805 16.36 20.15 18.30
C LYS A 805 15.97 18.80 18.93
N GLN A 806 16.46 18.53 20.14
CA GLN A 806 16.06 17.40 20.99
C GLN A 806 15.18 17.90 22.15
N VAL A 807 15.77 18.52 23.18
CA VAL A 807 15.02 18.94 24.39
C VAL A 807 14.10 20.13 24.12
N PHE A 808 14.37 20.89 23.06
CA PHE A 808 13.51 21.97 22.56
C PHE A 808 12.73 21.55 21.30
N ARG A 809 12.56 20.25 21.08
CA ARG A 809 11.73 19.74 19.98
C ARG A 809 10.25 19.85 20.34
N GLU A 810 9.46 20.26 19.37
CA GLU A 810 8.00 20.36 19.47
C GLU A 810 7.40 18.97 19.75
N LEU A 811 6.55 18.87 20.78
CA LEU A 811 5.90 17.62 21.19
C LEU A 811 4.40 17.69 20.89
N TYR A 812 3.85 16.62 20.33
CA TYR A 812 2.42 16.45 20.13
C TYR A 812 1.94 15.22 20.90
N VAL A 813 1.01 15.46 21.82
CA VAL A 813 0.32 14.40 22.56
C VAL A 813 -1.08 14.23 22.00
N LYS A 814 -1.59 13.00 22.02
CA LYS A 814 -2.94 12.69 21.56
C LYS A 814 -3.95 13.43 22.43
N LEU A 815 -4.90 14.13 21.82
CA LEU A 815 -5.98 14.78 22.55
C LEU A 815 -7.04 13.74 22.93
N ALA A 816 -7.71 13.93 24.08
CA ALA A 816 -8.77 13.03 24.53
C ALA A 816 -9.91 12.90 23.49
N GLU A 817 -10.18 13.98 22.76
CA GLU A 817 -11.20 14.07 21.71
C GLU A 817 -10.82 13.31 20.42
N GLU A 818 -9.52 13.05 20.21
CA GLU A 818 -9.00 12.28 19.07
C GLU A 818 -8.98 10.77 19.35
N LEU A 819 -9.12 10.36 20.61
CA LEU A 819 -9.16 8.95 20.98
C LEU A 819 -10.38 8.27 20.32
N GLY A 820 -10.16 7.10 19.72
CA GLY A 820 -11.17 6.39 18.93
C GLY A 820 -11.43 6.95 17.53
N GLN A 821 -10.96 8.15 17.18
CA GLN A 821 -11.04 8.68 15.81
C GLN A 821 -10.02 7.98 14.90
N ARG A 822 -10.29 7.90 13.60
CA ARG A 822 -9.39 7.30 12.59
C ARG A 822 -8.48 8.30 11.89
N PHE A 823 -8.71 9.58 12.10
CA PHE A 823 -7.95 10.66 11.50
C PHE A 823 -7.82 11.81 12.51
N SER A 824 -6.73 12.55 12.43
CA SER A 824 -6.54 13.82 13.13
C SER A 824 -6.84 14.98 12.19
N ARG A 825 -7.62 15.94 12.68
CA ARG A 825 -7.94 17.20 11.96
C ARG A 825 -7.21 18.41 12.54
N MET A 826 -6.18 18.19 13.36
CA MET A 826 -5.46 19.27 14.07
C MET A 826 -4.97 20.38 13.14
N PHE A 827 -4.62 20.05 11.90
CA PHE A 827 -4.13 21.01 10.90
C PHE A 827 -5.11 21.27 9.75
N ALA A 828 -6.36 20.82 9.87
CA ALA A 828 -7.38 20.97 8.82
C ALA A 828 -7.65 22.45 8.49
N GLY A 829 -7.85 22.76 7.20
CA GLY A 829 -8.13 24.11 6.71
C GLY A 829 -6.90 24.95 6.36
N ASN A 830 -5.69 24.52 6.73
CA ASN A 830 -4.45 25.23 6.38
C ASN A 830 -4.14 25.09 4.89
N GLN A 831 -4.17 26.20 4.15
CA GLN A 831 -3.77 26.25 2.74
C GLN A 831 -2.25 26.17 2.60
N ILE A 832 -1.76 25.21 1.81
CA ILE A 832 -0.33 24.92 1.65
C ILE A 832 0.11 24.92 0.18
N GLN A 833 1.33 25.39 -0.07
CA GLN A 833 1.97 25.37 -1.38
C GLN A 833 2.54 23.95 -1.64
N PRO A 834 2.03 23.19 -2.63
CA PRO A 834 2.41 21.78 -2.79
C PRO A 834 3.91 21.56 -3.03
N ALA A 835 4.52 22.37 -3.90
CA ALA A 835 5.94 22.25 -4.22
C ALA A 835 6.85 22.49 -3.00
N LYS A 836 6.51 23.47 -2.15
CA LYS A 836 7.25 23.75 -0.90
C LYS A 836 7.02 22.65 0.14
N THR A 837 5.79 22.15 0.25
CA THR A 837 5.43 21.06 1.17
C THR A 837 6.22 19.79 0.83
N VAL A 838 6.19 19.35 -0.43
CA VAL A 838 6.99 18.21 -0.91
C VAL A 838 8.48 18.46 -0.67
N GLY A 839 8.97 19.68 -0.96
CA GLY A 839 10.36 20.05 -0.73
C GLY A 839 10.79 19.92 0.74
N CYS A 840 9.93 20.35 1.67
CA CYS A 840 10.17 20.30 3.11
C CYS A 840 10.12 18.87 3.66
N LEU A 841 9.15 18.07 3.22
CA LEU A 841 8.93 16.71 3.73
C LEU A 841 9.82 15.64 3.07
N ARG A 842 10.39 15.91 1.89
CA ARG A 842 11.27 14.97 1.15
C ARG A 842 12.47 14.48 1.97
N GLY A 843 13.03 15.33 2.83
CA GLY A 843 14.16 14.96 3.71
C GLY A 843 13.75 14.08 4.89
N ARG A 844 12.46 13.94 5.17
CA ARG A 844 11.87 13.34 6.37
C ARG A 844 11.15 12.02 6.08
N ARG A 845 11.59 11.31 5.03
CA ARG A 845 11.05 10.01 4.56
C ARG A 845 9.61 10.04 4.01
N TRP A 846 9.04 11.21 3.75
CA TRP A 846 7.77 11.33 3.03
C TRP A 846 7.95 11.14 1.52
N VAL A 847 7.03 10.40 0.92
CA VAL A 847 7.00 10.07 -0.51
C VAL A 847 5.63 10.44 -1.07
N ALA A 848 5.61 11.00 -2.28
CA ALA A 848 4.37 11.24 -3.01
C ALA A 848 3.90 9.95 -3.71
N ASP A 849 2.65 9.58 -3.48
CA ASP A 849 1.93 8.48 -4.10
C ASP A 849 0.92 8.99 -5.13
N TYR A 850 0.65 8.20 -6.17
CA TYR A 850 -0.20 8.58 -7.30
C TYR A 850 -1.70 8.47 -6.98
N GLU A 851 -2.08 7.63 -6.01
CA GLU A 851 -3.47 7.37 -5.63
C GLU A 851 -3.80 7.96 -4.24
N ASP A 852 -2.82 8.01 -3.31
CA ASP A 852 -3.05 8.28 -1.89
C ASP A 852 -2.44 9.59 -1.35
N GLY A 853 -1.77 10.41 -2.17
CA GLY A 853 -1.15 11.67 -1.74
C GLY A 853 0.23 11.51 -1.07
N LEU A 854 0.55 12.32 -0.04
CA LEU A 854 1.84 12.22 0.67
C LEU A 854 1.78 11.17 1.77
N GLN A 855 2.71 10.22 1.75
CA GLN A 855 2.79 9.13 2.73
C GLN A 855 4.18 8.95 3.34
N LYS A 856 4.23 8.49 4.58
CA LYS A 856 5.45 8.06 5.30
C LYS A 856 5.22 6.65 5.87
N ILE A 857 6.18 5.76 5.65
CA ILE A 857 6.03 4.33 5.99
C ILE A 857 6.97 3.98 7.15
N TYR A 858 6.40 3.44 8.22
CA TYR A 858 7.09 2.87 9.38
C TYR A 858 7.08 1.34 9.25
N TYR A 859 8.14 0.80 8.65
CA TYR A 859 8.22 -0.61 8.28
C TYR A 859 8.25 -1.56 9.48
N LYS A 860 8.93 -1.18 10.57
CA LYS A 860 9.09 -2.00 11.78
C LYS A 860 7.76 -2.15 12.52
N GLU A 861 6.99 -1.06 12.61
CA GLU A 861 5.70 -1.01 13.30
C GLU A 861 4.52 -1.38 12.38
N ASN A 862 4.78 -1.61 11.09
CA ASN A 862 3.77 -1.83 10.04
C ASN A 862 2.71 -0.72 9.97
N ILE A 863 3.12 0.55 10.04
CA ILE A 863 2.22 1.70 9.98
C ILE A 863 2.53 2.54 8.73
N ILE A 864 1.48 2.99 8.05
CA ILE A 864 1.55 4.04 7.02
C ILE A 864 0.85 5.28 7.59
N ALA A 865 1.54 6.42 7.58
CA ALA A 865 0.93 7.72 7.85
C ALA A 865 0.68 8.46 6.52
N ARG A 866 -0.51 9.05 6.36
CA ARG A 866 -0.89 9.80 5.15
C ARG A 866 -1.35 11.22 5.51
N ILE A 867 -1.01 12.17 4.63
CA ILE A 867 -1.51 13.55 4.66
C ILE A 867 -2.46 13.73 3.48
N TYR A 868 -3.72 14.04 3.78
CA TYR A 868 -4.74 14.32 2.77
C TYR A 868 -4.93 15.83 2.58
N ALA A 869 -4.86 16.23 1.31
CA ALA A 869 -5.18 17.58 0.81
C ALA A 869 -5.66 17.44 -0.64
N MET A 870 -6.55 18.33 -1.11
CA MET A 870 -6.99 18.39 -2.51
C MET A 870 -5.90 18.95 -3.44
N ALA A 871 -4.70 18.36 -3.43
CA ALA A 871 -3.50 18.85 -4.11
C ALA A 871 -3.02 17.89 -5.21
N ASP A 872 -2.65 18.40 -6.38
CA ASP A 872 -1.79 17.65 -7.31
C ASP A 872 -0.33 17.77 -6.85
N TRP A 873 0.15 16.73 -6.17
CA TRP A 873 1.51 16.66 -5.64
C TRP A 873 2.61 16.46 -6.70
N PHE A 874 2.24 16.16 -7.95
CA PHE A 874 3.17 15.73 -9.00
C PHE A 874 3.33 16.75 -10.13
N SER A 875 2.26 17.45 -10.50
CA SER A 875 2.28 18.53 -11.50
C SER A 875 1.50 19.76 -11.00
N PRO A 876 2.01 20.49 -9.99
CA PRO A 876 1.26 21.58 -9.36
C PRO A 876 0.88 22.64 -10.41
N SER A 877 -0.41 22.76 -10.71
CA SER A 877 -0.95 23.89 -11.47
C SER A 877 -0.84 25.19 -10.66
N GLU A 878 -0.68 26.34 -11.31
CA GLU A 878 -0.64 27.67 -10.66
C GLU A 878 -2.01 28.15 -10.12
N ILE A 879 -2.97 27.24 -9.91
CA ILE A 879 -4.32 27.55 -9.43
C ILE A 879 -4.41 27.15 -7.94
N GLU A 880 -5.08 28.00 -7.16
CA GLU A 880 -5.45 27.96 -5.73
C GLU A 880 -4.75 26.94 -4.81
N ALA A 881 -4.10 27.44 -3.74
CA ALA A 881 -3.39 26.60 -2.80
C ALA A 881 -4.34 25.65 -2.04
N PRO A 882 -4.15 24.33 -2.12
CA PRO A 882 -5.03 23.35 -1.51
C PRO A 882 -4.95 23.40 0.02
N ALA A 883 -6.08 23.15 0.68
CA ALA A 883 -6.15 23.02 2.13
C ALA A 883 -5.81 21.59 2.57
N LEU A 884 -5.05 21.48 3.66
CA LEU A 884 -4.94 20.23 4.41
C LEU A 884 -6.31 19.84 4.97
N GLU A 885 -6.70 18.58 4.87
CA GLU A 885 -7.98 18.09 5.38
C GLU A 885 -7.82 17.26 6.64
N TRP A 886 -6.93 16.25 6.63
CA TRP A 886 -6.62 15.42 7.80
C TRP A 886 -5.31 14.63 7.64
N VAL A 887 -4.89 14.04 8.75
CA VAL A 887 -3.81 13.05 8.84
C VAL A 887 -4.41 11.72 9.29
N GLU A 888 -4.07 10.62 8.63
CA GLU A 888 -4.54 9.28 9.02
C GLU A 888 -3.42 8.25 9.08
N PHE A 889 -3.72 7.12 9.72
CA PHE A 889 -2.80 6.01 9.90
C PHE A 889 -3.47 4.70 9.49
N SER A 890 -2.73 3.82 8.81
CA SER A 890 -3.21 2.49 8.46
C SER A 890 -2.16 1.41 8.72
N ASP A 891 -2.60 0.18 8.96
CA ASP A 891 -1.73 -0.99 8.92
C ASP A 891 -1.15 -1.15 7.51
N ARG A 892 0.17 -1.33 7.39
CA ARG A 892 0.90 -1.43 6.12
C ARG A 892 0.52 -2.69 5.32
N LYS A 893 0.18 -3.78 6.01
CA LYS A 893 -0.06 -5.09 5.40
C LYS A 893 -1.52 -5.27 5.02
N THR A 894 -2.43 -4.88 5.91
CA THR A 894 -3.88 -5.07 5.71
C THR A 894 -4.57 -3.82 5.17
N PHE A 895 -3.88 -2.67 5.14
CA PHE A 895 -4.47 -1.35 4.82
C PHE A 895 -5.65 -0.97 5.73
N ARG A 896 -5.78 -1.64 6.89
CA ARG A 896 -6.81 -1.33 7.88
C ARG A 896 -6.49 0.02 8.50
N ALA A 897 -7.40 0.97 8.43
CA ALA A 897 -7.29 2.24 9.14
C ALA A 897 -7.17 1.99 10.66
N LEU A 898 -6.20 2.64 11.29
CA LEU A 898 -5.95 2.59 12.72
C LEU A 898 -6.67 3.76 13.41
N THR A 899 -7.15 3.55 14.64
CA THR A 899 -7.56 4.68 15.48
C THR A 899 -6.33 5.41 16.02
N ILE A 900 -6.46 6.69 16.35
CA ILE A 900 -5.36 7.48 16.95
C ILE A 900 -4.85 6.84 18.25
N GLU A 901 -5.72 6.13 18.98
CA GLU A 901 -5.34 5.37 20.17
C GLU A 901 -4.38 4.21 19.86
N GLU A 902 -4.60 3.49 18.75
CA GLU A 902 -3.78 2.34 18.31
C GLU A 902 -2.37 2.76 17.81
N VAL A 903 -2.16 4.03 17.44
CA VAL A 903 -0.89 4.53 16.91
C VAL A 903 0.13 4.76 18.05
N PRO A 904 1.39 4.30 17.98
CA PRO A 904 2.38 4.60 19.01
C PRO A 904 2.59 6.11 19.22
N ASP A 905 2.64 6.57 20.47
CA ASP A 905 2.73 8.00 20.82
C ASP A 905 3.92 8.71 20.16
N LEU A 906 5.07 8.04 20.05
CA LEU A 906 6.26 8.56 19.37
C LEU A 906 5.98 8.83 17.88
N ILE A 907 5.37 7.86 17.20
CA ILE A 907 5.01 7.98 15.77
C ILE A 907 3.97 9.09 15.57
N TYR A 908 2.96 9.14 16.44
CA TYR A 908 1.97 10.22 16.41
C TYR A 908 2.64 11.58 16.53
N SER A 909 3.50 11.76 17.55
CA SER A 909 4.17 13.03 17.80
C SER A 909 5.02 13.48 16.60
N GLU A 910 5.80 12.57 16.02
CA GLU A 910 6.70 12.87 14.91
C GLU A 910 5.97 13.15 13.60
N VAL A 911 4.87 12.43 13.33
CA VAL A 911 4.03 12.71 12.16
C VAL A 911 3.35 14.07 12.29
N MET A 912 2.77 14.39 13.44
CA MET A 912 2.10 15.68 13.64
C MET A 912 3.10 16.84 13.58
N ARG A 913 4.32 16.65 14.08
CA ARG A 913 5.41 17.62 13.95
C ARG A 913 5.85 17.84 12.50
N ASP A 914 5.95 16.77 11.71
CA ASP A 914 6.26 16.89 10.28
C ASP A 914 5.18 17.71 9.55
N VAL A 915 3.89 17.48 9.88
CA VAL A 915 2.77 18.23 9.31
C VAL A 915 2.80 19.70 9.74
N ASP A 916 3.06 19.98 11.03
CA ASP A 916 3.22 21.35 11.53
C ASP A 916 4.32 22.12 10.78
N LEU A 917 5.47 21.48 10.58
CA LEU A 917 6.55 22.07 9.80
C LEU A 917 6.12 22.38 8.36
N ALA A 918 5.33 21.49 7.73
CA ALA A 918 4.80 21.73 6.40
C ALA A 918 3.84 22.93 6.39
N VAL A 919 2.93 23.04 7.36
CA VAL A 919 2.04 24.20 7.52
C VAL A 919 2.86 25.48 7.69
N SER A 920 3.83 25.48 8.60
CA SER A 920 4.63 26.67 8.91
C SER A 920 5.49 27.17 7.73
N VAL A 921 6.12 26.25 6.97
CA VAL A 921 7.04 26.60 5.87
C VAL A 921 6.32 26.82 4.54
N ALA A 922 5.23 26.09 4.30
CA ALA A 922 4.56 26.06 3.01
C ALA A 922 3.22 26.80 3.00
N HIS A 923 2.83 27.53 4.04
CA HIS A 923 1.56 28.26 4.08
C HIS A 923 1.36 29.17 2.86
N ALA A 924 0.16 29.16 2.28
CA ALA A 924 -0.17 29.88 1.05
C ALA A 924 0.02 31.41 1.19
N GLY A 925 -0.36 31.98 2.33
CA GLY A 925 -0.21 33.40 2.66
C GLY A 925 1.23 33.87 2.95
N GLY A 926 2.23 32.98 2.88
CA GLY A 926 3.65 33.31 3.12
C GLY A 926 4.05 33.51 4.58
N VAL A 927 3.07 33.65 5.48
CA VAL A 927 3.22 33.63 6.94
C VAL A 927 2.11 32.74 7.49
N ASP A 928 2.48 31.85 8.41
CA ASP A 928 1.56 30.98 9.14
C ASP A 928 0.55 31.83 9.97
N PRO A 929 -0.78 31.73 9.73
CA PRO A 929 -1.80 32.50 10.44
C PRO A 929 -1.88 32.12 11.92
N GLU A 930 -1.57 30.86 12.26
CA GLU A 930 -1.66 30.30 13.61
C GLU A 930 -0.47 29.36 13.86
N THR A 931 0.64 29.92 14.35
CA THR A 931 1.76 29.09 14.81
C THR A 931 1.28 28.10 15.86
N SER A 932 1.62 26.82 15.70
CA SER A 932 1.18 25.76 16.61
C SER A 932 1.49 26.06 18.07
N HIS A 933 0.61 25.60 18.96
CA HIS A 933 0.77 25.74 20.41
C HIS A 933 2.12 25.17 20.88
N SER A 934 2.55 24.01 20.36
CA SER A 934 3.83 23.39 20.70
C SER A 934 5.04 24.24 20.29
N THR A 935 4.99 24.93 19.15
CA THR A 935 6.02 25.88 18.74
C THR A 935 6.05 27.13 19.63
N ILE A 936 4.87 27.64 20.02
CA ILE A 936 4.74 28.77 20.95
C ILE A 936 5.36 28.43 22.31
N GLU A 937 5.07 27.24 22.85
CA GLU A 937 5.64 26.77 24.12
C GLU A 937 7.16 26.64 24.07
N MET A 938 7.72 26.08 22.99
CA MET A 938 9.17 26.04 22.78
C MET A 938 9.76 27.46 22.80
N ARG A 939 9.17 28.42 22.08
CA ARG A 939 9.65 29.81 22.03
C ARG A 939 9.51 30.51 23.37
N ARG A 940 8.43 30.26 24.11
CA ARG A 940 8.18 30.77 25.46
C ARG A 940 9.33 30.37 26.39
N ALA A 941 9.69 29.09 26.40
CA ALA A 941 10.82 28.59 27.19
C ALA A 941 12.15 29.25 26.78
N ILE A 942 12.44 29.36 25.48
CA ILE A 942 13.67 30.03 25.00
C ILE A 942 13.73 31.49 25.44
N VAL A 943 12.61 32.23 25.35
CA VAL A 943 12.53 33.62 25.79
C VAL A 943 12.74 33.70 27.30
N GLU A 944 12.03 32.88 28.07
CA GLU A 944 12.13 32.81 29.53
C GLU A 944 13.58 32.66 30.00
N PHE A 945 14.32 31.69 29.44
CA PHE A 945 15.71 31.45 29.81
C PHE A 945 16.69 32.50 29.29
N ASN A 946 16.38 33.20 28.19
CA ASN A 946 17.23 34.28 27.69
C ASN A 946 17.05 35.59 28.46
N LEU A 947 15.85 35.91 29.00
CA LEU A 947 15.59 37.19 29.68
C LEU A 947 16.62 37.52 30.80
N PRO A 948 17.01 36.58 31.68
CA PRO A 948 18.08 36.80 32.65
C PRO A 948 19.45 37.10 32.04
N LEU A 949 19.83 36.47 30.92
CA LEU A 949 21.10 36.70 30.22
C LEU A 949 21.22 38.14 29.68
N PHE A 950 20.07 38.76 29.38
CA PHE A 950 19.97 40.17 28.99
C PHE A 950 19.78 41.12 30.18
N GLY A 951 19.57 40.61 31.40
CA GLY A 951 19.27 41.41 32.60
C GLY A 951 17.88 42.06 32.57
N ILE A 952 16.92 41.45 31.87
CA ILE A 952 15.57 41.99 31.68
C ILE A 952 14.62 41.40 32.73
N GLN A 953 13.88 42.25 33.43
CA GLN A 953 12.93 41.86 34.49
C GLN A 953 11.50 42.40 34.27
N ASN A 954 11.31 43.28 33.30
CA ASN A 954 10.04 43.95 33.01
C ASN A 954 9.24 43.25 31.90
N VAL A 955 9.39 41.93 31.77
CA VAL A 955 8.67 41.10 30.80
C VAL A 955 7.95 39.97 31.53
N GLU A 956 6.66 39.83 31.28
CA GLU A 956 5.80 38.79 31.84
C GLU A 956 5.25 37.92 30.69
N LEU A 957 5.50 36.61 30.75
CA LEU A 957 5.05 35.67 29.71
C LEU A 957 3.68 35.10 30.11
N THR A 958 2.65 35.35 29.31
CA THR A 958 1.26 34.92 29.57
C THR A 958 0.65 34.28 28.32
N GLY A 959 0.35 32.97 28.39
CA GLY A 959 -0.12 32.21 27.22
C GLY A 959 0.82 32.38 26.01
N SER A 960 0.26 32.79 24.87
CA SER A 960 1.00 33.02 23.62
C SER A 960 1.73 34.36 23.52
N HIS A 961 1.82 35.12 24.61
CA HIS A 961 2.23 36.53 24.59
C HIS A 961 3.35 36.85 25.60
N ALA A 962 4.22 37.77 25.21
CA ALA A 962 5.16 38.46 26.10
C ALA A 962 4.67 39.88 26.36
N LEU A 963 4.22 40.15 27.59
CA LEU A 963 3.80 41.46 28.07
C LEU A 963 5.02 42.22 28.59
N ILE A 964 5.28 43.40 28.04
CA ILE A 964 6.48 44.17 28.29
C ILE A 964 6.09 45.51 28.89
N LYS A 965 6.49 45.76 30.14
CA LYS A 965 6.29 47.06 30.81
C LYS A 965 7.49 47.96 30.51
N GLY A 966 7.45 48.63 29.36
CA GLY A 966 8.47 49.58 28.93
C GLY A 966 8.46 50.88 29.75
N SER A 967 9.44 51.75 29.53
CA SER A 967 9.49 53.09 30.12
C SER A 967 8.61 54.10 29.37
N ARG A 968 8.26 53.83 28.11
CA ARG A 968 7.48 54.69 27.22
C ARG A 968 6.05 54.19 27.04
N ALA A 969 5.84 52.87 26.93
CA ALA A 969 4.51 52.27 26.87
C ALA A 969 4.52 50.81 27.37
N VAL A 970 3.32 50.19 27.43
CA VAL A 970 3.17 48.76 27.65
C VAL A 970 2.93 48.08 26.32
N TYR A 971 3.68 47.01 26.06
CA TYR A 971 3.64 46.28 24.79
C TYR A 971 3.24 44.84 25.01
N ASN A 972 2.64 44.24 23.99
CA ASN A 972 2.32 42.84 23.92
C ASN A 972 2.91 42.26 22.62
N VAL A 973 3.82 41.29 22.75
CA VAL A 973 4.46 40.61 21.62
C VAL A 973 3.95 39.17 21.51
N HIS A 974 3.33 38.81 20.39
CA HIS A 974 2.88 37.45 20.15
C HIS A 974 4.05 36.50 19.83
N LEU A 975 4.17 35.39 20.56
CA LEU A 975 5.28 34.43 20.47
C LEU A 975 5.21 33.52 19.22
N GLY A 976 4.08 33.47 18.53
CA GLY A 976 3.95 32.78 17.24
C GLY A 976 4.39 33.66 16.06
N SER A 977 3.79 34.84 15.96
CA SER A 977 3.91 35.72 14.78
C SER A 977 4.95 36.83 14.93
N GLY A 978 5.37 37.15 16.17
CA GLY A 978 6.22 38.30 16.47
C GLY A 978 5.56 39.65 16.22
N VAL A 979 4.22 39.68 16.09
CA VAL A 979 3.42 40.91 16.02
C VAL A 979 3.44 41.62 17.36
N ILE A 980 3.50 42.95 17.33
CA ILE A 980 3.60 43.81 18.50
C ILE A 980 2.35 44.68 18.57
N HIS A 981 1.66 44.68 19.70
CA HIS A 981 0.58 45.61 20.02
C HIS A 981 0.96 46.49 21.21
N GLN A 982 0.65 47.77 21.15
CA GLN A 982 0.72 48.65 22.31
C GLN A 982 -0.61 48.61 23.07
N GLU A 983 -0.56 48.49 24.40
CA GLU A 983 -1.76 48.49 25.23
C GLU A 983 -2.49 49.85 25.10
N GLY A 984 -3.77 49.80 24.70
CA GLY A 984 -4.56 51.00 24.40
C GLY A 984 -4.16 51.75 23.13
N GLY A 985 -3.27 51.19 22.29
CA GLY A 985 -2.73 51.81 21.08
C GLY A 985 -2.79 50.92 19.83
N ALA A 986 -2.01 51.27 18.80
CA ALA A 986 -1.96 50.57 17.51
C ALA A 986 -0.95 49.41 17.49
N MET A 987 -0.98 48.61 16.41
CA MET A 987 0.06 47.61 16.10
C MET A 987 1.35 48.32 15.68
N LEU A 988 2.50 47.91 16.24
CA LEU A 988 3.81 48.48 15.93
C LEU A 988 4.52 47.66 14.84
N ASN A 989 4.98 48.32 13.78
CA ASN A 989 5.76 47.70 12.72
C ASN A 989 7.25 47.94 12.96
N ILE A 990 7.89 46.99 13.64
CA ILE A 990 9.33 47.00 13.90
C ILE A 990 10.01 45.94 13.03
N LEU A 991 10.80 46.40 12.06
CA LEU A 991 11.66 45.54 11.25
C LEU A 991 12.78 44.95 12.11
N PRO A 992 13.20 43.71 11.85
CA PRO A 992 14.16 43.05 12.71
C PRO A 992 15.57 43.63 12.50
N VAL A 993 16.15 44.21 13.56
CA VAL A 993 17.51 44.77 13.52
C VAL A 993 18.51 43.68 13.88
N HIS A 994 19.08 43.01 12.88
CA HIS A 994 19.91 41.81 13.06
C HIS A 994 21.34 42.05 13.61
N SER A 995 21.75 43.29 13.89
CA SER A 995 23.19 43.62 13.92
C SER A 995 23.81 44.02 15.26
N GLN A 996 23.07 44.42 16.31
CA GLN A 996 23.71 45.08 17.47
C GLN A 996 23.84 44.27 18.78
N LYS A 997 23.12 43.14 18.97
CA LYS A 997 23.24 42.30 20.19
C LYS A 997 23.27 40.79 19.96
N ARG A 998 23.61 40.33 18.75
CA ARG A 998 23.62 38.90 18.37
C ARG A 998 24.51 38.01 19.26
N GLY A 999 25.54 38.59 19.89
CA GLY A 999 26.48 37.86 20.75
C GLY A 999 25.92 37.39 22.10
N LYS A 1000 24.74 37.87 22.53
CA LYS A 1000 24.08 37.46 23.79
C LYS A 1000 22.88 36.53 23.59
N LEU A 1001 22.45 36.30 22.35
CA LEU A 1001 21.36 35.37 22.06
C LEU A 1001 21.91 33.95 22.07
N PHE A 1002 21.54 33.17 23.08
CA PHE A 1002 21.89 31.76 23.15
C PHE A 1002 20.72 30.90 22.63
N LEU A 1003 20.99 30.12 21.59
CA LEU A 1003 20.11 29.02 21.18
C LEU A 1003 20.74 27.71 21.67
N PRO A 1004 20.00 26.86 22.40
CA PRO A 1004 20.50 25.62 22.99
C PRO A 1004 20.68 24.50 21.95
N PHE A 1005 20.62 24.81 20.65
CA PHE A 1005 20.81 23.87 19.55
C PHE A 1005 21.46 24.57 18.34
N VAL A 1006 22.08 23.76 17.47
CA VAL A 1006 22.83 24.24 16.30
C VAL A 1006 21.92 24.70 15.15
N ASP A 1007 20.68 24.20 15.09
CA ASP A 1007 19.71 24.62 14.06
C ASP A 1007 19.43 26.12 14.10
N GLU A 1008 19.37 26.74 12.91
CA GLU A 1008 18.94 28.13 12.80
C GLU A 1008 17.43 28.23 13.05
N ASP A 1009 17.02 29.11 13.98
CA ASP A 1009 15.62 29.48 14.18
C ASP A 1009 15.46 31.00 14.03
N PRO A 1010 15.40 31.51 12.77
CA PRO A 1010 15.38 32.94 12.51
C PRO A 1010 14.18 33.64 13.15
N LYS A 1011 13.03 32.97 13.25
CA LYS A 1011 11.80 33.55 13.80
C LYS A 1011 11.89 33.72 15.31
N THR A 1012 12.43 32.73 16.02
CA THR A 1012 12.70 32.84 17.46
C THR A 1012 13.70 33.95 17.75
N ALA A 1013 14.76 34.06 16.94
CA ALA A 1013 15.73 35.16 17.04
C ALA A 1013 15.10 36.53 16.79
N GLU A 1014 14.18 36.64 15.81
CA GLU A 1014 13.41 37.85 15.52
C GLU A 1014 12.57 38.28 16.73
N ILE A 1015 11.76 37.37 17.27
CA ILE A 1015 10.88 37.61 18.42
C ILE A 1015 11.70 38.06 19.63
N MET A 1016 12.78 37.34 19.95
CA MET A 1016 13.64 37.72 21.07
C MET A 1016 14.25 39.12 20.88
N SER A 1017 14.67 39.46 19.65
CA SER A 1017 15.22 40.80 19.37
C SER A 1017 14.20 41.92 19.59
N LYS A 1018 12.93 41.69 19.23
CA LYS A 1018 11.83 42.63 19.47
C LYS A 1018 11.54 42.81 20.96
N ILE A 1019 11.49 41.70 21.72
CA ILE A 1019 11.29 41.73 23.17
C ILE A 1019 12.40 42.52 23.86
N VAL A 1020 13.67 42.25 23.54
CA VAL A 1020 14.81 42.98 24.12
C VAL A 1020 14.78 44.47 23.78
N LEU A 1021 14.42 44.82 22.54
CA LEU A 1021 14.33 46.21 22.09
C LEU A 1021 13.27 46.99 22.86
N LEU A 1022 12.07 46.41 23.03
CA LEU A 1022 10.93 47.04 23.70
C LEU A 1022 11.07 47.05 25.22
N ALA A 1023 11.70 46.03 25.81
CA ALA A 1023 12.00 46.01 27.24
C ALA A 1023 12.95 47.15 27.64
N GLU A 1024 13.80 47.59 26.71
CA GLU A 1024 14.68 48.74 26.87
C GLU A 1024 14.25 49.95 26.02
N ASP A 1025 12.94 50.17 25.84
CA ASP A 1025 12.37 51.18 24.93
C ASP A 1025 12.94 52.60 25.08
N LYS A 1026 13.36 53.02 26.28
CA LYS A 1026 14.04 54.29 26.54
C LYS A 1026 15.33 54.47 25.71
N LYS A 1027 15.99 53.38 25.31
CA LYS A 1027 17.20 53.38 24.50
C LYS A 1027 16.92 53.48 23.00
N ILE A 1028 15.66 53.34 22.58
CA ILE A 1028 15.26 53.46 21.16
C ILE A 1028 15.45 54.92 20.72
N LYS A 1029 16.25 55.11 19.68
CA LYS A 1029 16.53 56.41 19.03
C LYS A 1029 16.00 56.49 17.60
N ASP A 1030 15.48 55.39 17.07
CA ASP A 1030 14.95 55.34 15.70
C ASP A 1030 13.67 56.19 15.64
N PRO A 1031 13.64 57.29 14.86
CA PRO A 1031 12.47 58.15 14.76
C PRO A 1031 11.23 57.41 14.24
N PHE A 1032 11.40 56.42 13.37
CA PHE A 1032 10.28 55.67 12.79
C PHE A 1032 9.60 54.77 13.83
N ILE A 1033 10.37 54.21 14.77
CA ILE A 1033 9.81 53.42 15.87
C ILE A 1033 9.20 54.35 16.93
N LEU A 1034 9.84 55.49 17.20
CA LEU A 1034 9.37 56.49 18.15
C LEU A 1034 8.01 57.09 17.77
N ASP A 1035 7.84 57.46 16.50
CA ASP A 1035 6.58 58.01 15.95
C ASP A 1035 5.41 57.01 15.98
N GLN A 1036 5.68 55.71 16.17
CA GLN A 1036 4.63 54.69 16.30
C GLN A 1036 4.24 54.44 17.77
N ILE A 1037 5.11 54.79 18.73
CA ILE A 1037 4.87 54.59 20.17
C ILE A 1037 4.14 55.79 20.79
N HIS A 1038 4.34 56.98 20.22
CA HIS A 1038 3.75 58.26 20.62
C HIS A 1038 2.62 58.65 19.67
#